data_AF-A0A845LCH3-F1
#
_entry.id   AF-A0A845LCH3-F1
#
_cell.length_a   1.000
_cell.length_b   1.000
_cell.length_c   1.000
_cell.angle_alpha   90.00
_cell.angle_beta   90.00
_cell.angle_gamma   90.00
#
_symmetry.space_group_name_H-M   'P 1'
#
loop_
_entity.id
_entity.type
_entity.pdbx_description
1 polymer ?
#
loop_
_entity_poly.entity_id
_entity_poly.type
_entity_poly.pdbx_seq_one_letter_code
_entity_poly.pdbx_strand_id
1 'polypeptide(L)'
;MRLKHLFFLLLLPLMLFLTGCGGDLSVETKINPDESGTRILKIKVANDQFKDVKGGEAALAETLAKNAPADFKLNRNAEANGVSYTLTMDFKSINELREKSQRLTGGNVPISFDKKGSPFAVTYSYNDPVRVEDYFSWAINAVKKDGLVAPNNYGNMINSQNATVSLPTSGKEEWQRSSGNWVTSRYTHPIDSVTVETDIRDNSRTLKIAVPADTDKKMRGEKGDPVGDYYKTLVKDAETASNTSNDMVEYQVKVKASKYEELISKSAPLFKDERSTIETVKDSIFHPVIRFTDNINIGYSLGDNANVKNGYSYRLLFDGKVINPDGTDVLVDGKPLKGEALVKQGSRVSVNYTIERTGVMFYGAIVLGLLAIVGFGFFGYRMYRTNPEKFNFNRPAAPPQPATWAANDGFGGQGAGAAPASAQGSFGQIAGDLMNVAERGLAGVTQAGNGPVDANKVVLARKVSPALFGLILICFLLPFVTVSCQGHEVVTLTEMQFATGSTIESPDLMTGKNQSEKIDANPFATGALVVTVAGLAVCFVRLRSKHMLTAGLAVVGLALNLFLKNSIDNEILKKGSGMLQLSYGFGFYGSLLLYLAAIGAGVFLLRSDRPGPYPPMPGNFPSGGSNGPWNSPEGGGDHLPNRPPDTLADGGNTKM
;
A
#
# COMPACT_ATOMS: atom_id res chain seq x y z
N MET A 1 93.46 12.96 -23.97
CA MET A 1 92.11 12.99 -24.59
C MET A 1 92.21 13.76 -25.90
N ARG A 2 91.87 13.15 -27.06
CA ARG A 2 92.09 13.74 -28.40
C ARG A 2 91.25 15.01 -28.59
N LEU A 3 91.79 16.04 -29.23
CA LEU A 3 91.15 17.36 -29.48
C LEU A 3 89.74 17.27 -30.11
N LYS A 4 89.43 16.18 -30.82
CA LYS A 4 88.10 15.87 -31.37
C LYS A 4 87.05 15.49 -30.32
N HIS A 5 87.46 14.95 -29.16
CA HIS A 5 86.58 14.64 -28.04
C HIS A 5 86.33 15.85 -27.11
N LEU A 6 87.25 16.83 -27.11
CA LEU A 6 87.07 18.10 -26.40
C LEU A 6 86.00 18.96 -27.09
N PHE A 7 85.92 18.91 -28.43
CA PHE A 7 84.89 19.61 -29.20
C PHE A 7 83.47 19.03 -28.97
N PHE A 8 83.36 17.71 -28.80
CA PHE A 8 82.09 17.04 -28.48
C PHE A 8 81.65 17.26 -27.02
N LEU A 9 82.60 17.36 -26.07
CA LEU A 9 82.32 17.68 -24.66
C LEU A 9 82.01 19.17 -24.43
N LEU A 10 82.44 20.07 -25.33
CA LEU A 10 82.10 21.50 -25.30
C LEU A 10 80.75 21.80 -25.99
N LEU A 11 80.32 20.95 -26.93
CA LEU A 11 79.01 21.02 -27.60
C LEU A 11 77.86 20.43 -26.76
N LEU A 12 78.15 19.49 -25.86
CA LEU A 12 77.18 18.87 -24.95
C LEU A 12 76.50 19.88 -23.98
N PRO A 13 77.23 20.81 -23.32
CA PRO A 13 76.59 21.87 -22.55
C PRO A 13 75.90 22.93 -23.43
N LEU A 14 76.37 23.15 -24.66
CA LEU A 14 75.73 24.06 -25.63
C LEU A 14 74.36 23.53 -26.12
N MET A 15 74.19 22.20 -26.17
CA MET A 15 72.88 21.56 -26.42
C MET A 15 71.96 21.53 -25.18
N LEU A 16 72.50 21.70 -23.97
CA LEU A 16 71.71 21.80 -22.73
C LEU A 16 71.17 23.23 -22.47
N PHE A 17 71.60 24.23 -23.27
CA PHE A 17 71.06 25.59 -23.25
C PHE A 17 69.89 25.83 -24.22
N LEU A 18 69.34 24.79 -24.84
CA LEU A 18 68.02 24.85 -25.48
C LEU A 18 66.92 24.87 -24.40
N THR A 19 66.90 25.92 -23.58
CA THR A 19 65.76 26.23 -22.71
C THR A 19 64.63 26.66 -23.63
N GLY A 20 63.68 25.76 -23.88
CA GLY A 20 62.51 26.04 -24.72
C GLY A 20 61.72 27.22 -24.17
N CYS A 21 61.39 28.17 -25.06
CA CYS A 21 60.49 29.30 -24.82
C CYS A 21 59.04 28.80 -24.71
N GLY A 22 58.59 28.35 -23.53
CA GLY A 22 57.28 27.73 -23.37
C GLY A 22 56.43 28.34 -22.27
N GLY A 23 55.16 28.59 -22.58
CA GLY A 23 54.15 28.95 -21.59
C GLY A 23 53.63 27.72 -20.85
N ASP A 24 53.32 27.89 -19.56
CA ASP A 24 52.58 26.91 -18.78
C ASP A 24 51.08 27.13 -18.98
N LEU A 25 50.39 26.12 -19.50
CA LEU A 25 48.96 26.16 -19.79
C LEU A 25 48.19 25.45 -18.67
N SER A 26 47.16 26.10 -18.14
CA SER A 26 46.29 25.48 -17.14
C SER A 26 44.81 25.72 -17.39
N VAL A 27 44.02 24.66 -17.25
CA VAL A 27 42.56 24.71 -17.24
C VAL A 27 42.08 24.35 -15.84
N GLU A 28 41.38 25.28 -15.19
CA GLU A 28 40.73 25.04 -13.90
C GLU A 28 39.22 25.10 -14.08
N THR A 29 38.50 24.03 -13.76
CA THR A 29 37.04 23.98 -13.87
C THR A 29 36.43 23.76 -12.50
N LYS A 30 35.52 24.65 -12.09
CA LYS A 30 34.75 24.56 -10.86
C LYS A 30 33.28 24.37 -11.22
N ILE A 31 32.66 23.31 -10.70
CA ILE A 31 31.26 22.99 -10.95
C ILE A 31 30.50 23.00 -9.62
N ASN A 32 29.35 23.65 -9.59
CA ASN A 32 28.45 23.76 -8.45
C ASN A 32 27.39 22.64 -8.48
N PRO A 33 26.71 22.37 -7.34
CA PRO A 33 25.67 21.32 -7.27
C PRO A 33 24.45 21.51 -8.19
N ASP A 34 24.23 22.74 -8.65
CA ASP A 34 23.17 23.17 -9.57
C ASP A 34 23.63 23.16 -11.05
N GLU A 35 24.79 22.56 -11.34
CA GLU A 35 25.41 22.47 -12.67
C GLU A 35 25.95 23.78 -13.24
N SER A 36 25.85 24.88 -12.49
CA SER A 36 26.54 26.13 -12.81
C SER A 36 28.02 26.07 -12.41
N GLY A 37 28.80 27.08 -12.78
CA GLY A 37 30.18 27.17 -12.34
C GLY A 37 31.03 28.15 -13.12
N THR A 38 32.34 27.98 -12.97
CA THR A 38 33.35 28.83 -13.61
C THR A 38 34.49 27.98 -14.12
N ARG A 39 34.97 28.30 -15.33
CA ARG A 39 36.21 27.77 -15.90
C ARG A 39 37.22 28.90 -16.07
N ILE A 40 38.46 28.61 -15.74
CA ILE A 40 39.58 29.53 -15.81
C ILE A 40 40.64 28.90 -16.72
N LEU A 41 41.02 29.60 -17.79
CA LEU A 41 42.12 29.23 -18.67
C LEU A 41 43.29 30.16 -18.38
N LYS A 42 44.41 29.63 -17.92
CA LYS A 42 45.59 30.40 -17.55
C LYS A 42 46.76 30.08 -18.47
N ILE A 43 47.37 31.12 -19.01
CA ILE A 43 48.67 31.07 -19.70
C ILE A 43 49.67 31.77 -18.79
N LYS A 44 50.69 31.07 -18.32
CA LYS A 44 51.77 31.67 -17.53
C LYS A 44 53.06 31.66 -18.35
N VAL A 45 53.72 32.81 -18.44
CA VAL A 45 54.99 32.97 -19.16
C VAL A 45 56.02 33.52 -18.19
N ALA A 46 57.14 32.82 -18.02
CA ALA A 46 58.21 33.26 -17.13
C ALA A 46 59.01 34.43 -17.71
N ASN A 47 59.59 35.26 -16.85
CA ASN A 47 60.26 36.51 -17.26
C ASN A 47 61.40 36.30 -18.28
N ASP A 48 62.15 35.21 -18.13
CA ASP A 48 63.28 34.83 -19.00
C ASP A 48 62.85 34.35 -20.39
N GLN A 49 61.57 34.01 -20.57
CA GLN A 49 61.00 33.49 -21.82
C GLN A 49 60.61 34.62 -22.78
N PHE A 50 60.41 35.85 -22.27
CA PHE A 50 60.04 36.99 -23.12
C PHE A 50 61.14 37.42 -24.10
N LYS A 51 62.39 36.99 -23.91
CA LYS A 51 63.49 37.23 -24.85
C LYS A 51 63.25 36.61 -26.23
N ASP A 52 62.47 35.53 -26.26
CA ASP A 52 62.16 34.75 -27.46
C ASP A 52 60.83 35.19 -28.11
N VAL A 53 60.16 36.19 -27.51
CA VAL A 53 58.95 36.83 -28.03
C VAL A 53 59.33 38.17 -28.66
N LYS A 54 59.10 38.32 -29.96
CA LYS A 54 59.36 39.57 -30.68
C LYS A 54 58.49 40.70 -30.13
N GLY A 55 59.11 41.79 -29.69
CA GLY A 55 58.41 42.90 -29.01
C GLY A 55 58.13 42.65 -27.52
N GLY A 56 58.62 41.53 -26.98
CA GLY A 56 58.56 41.19 -25.57
C GLY A 56 57.14 40.98 -25.06
N GLU A 57 56.98 41.21 -23.76
CA GLU A 57 55.73 40.97 -23.04
C GLU A 57 54.57 41.87 -23.52
N ALA A 58 54.84 43.14 -23.81
CA ALA A 58 53.82 44.09 -24.25
C ALA A 58 53.16 43.69 -25.59
N ALA A 59 53.97 43.21 -26.55
CA ALA A 59 53.46 42.71 -27.83
C ALA A 59 52.60 41.46 -27.66
N LEU A 60 53.00 40.54 -26.77
CA LEU A 60 52.20 39.37 -26.44
C LEU A 60 50.85 39.78 -25.81
N ALA A 61 50.86 40.70 -24.85
CA ALA A 61 49.66 41.18 -24.19
C ALA A 61 48.67 41.80 -25.20
N GLU A 62 49.17 42.62 -26.13
CA GLU A 62 48.36 43.24 -27.18
C GLU A 62 47.75 42.19 -28.14
N THR A 63 48.56 41.24 -28.63
CA THR A 63 48.09 40.16 -29.51
C THR A 63 47.03 39.30 -28.83
N LEU A 64 47.22 38.95 -27.56
CA LEU A 64 46.24 38.16 -26.81
C LEU A 64 44.95 38.95 -26.57
N ALA A 65 45.03 40.24 -26.19
CA ALA A 65 43.85 41.07 -25.97
C ALA A 65 43.05 41.29 -27.26
N LYS A 66 43.72 41.49 -28.39
CA LYS A 66 43.10 41.69 -29.72
C LYS A 66 42.38 40.45 -30.24
N ASN A 67 42.89 39.26 -29.93
CA ASN A 67 42.37 37.99 -30.45
C ASN A 67 41.57 37.20 -29.40
N ALA A 68 41.39 37.74 -28.19
CA ALA A 68 40.57 37.11 -27.16
C ALA A 68 39.11 37.00 -27.63
N PRO A 69 38.45 35.85 -27.45
CA PRO A 69 37.06 35.71 -27.86
C PRO A 69 36.13 36.62 -27.05
N ALA A 70 35.16 37.26 -27.73
CA ALA A 70 34.37 38.38 -27.19
C ALA A 70 33.53 38.05 -25.94
N ASP A 71 33.15 36.78 -25.75
CA ASP A 71 32.34 36.32 -24.61
C ASP A 71 33.14 36.20 -23.30
N PHE A 72 34.44 36.44 -23.34
CA PHE A 72 35.36 36.08 -22.26
C PHE A 72 36.16 37.28 -21.74
N LYS A 73 36.40 37.29 -20.44
CA LYS A 73 37.21 38.32 -19.78
C LYS A 73 38.66 37.86 -19.72
N LEU A 74 39.55 38.55 -20.44
CA LEU A 74 40.99 38.34 -20.35
C LEU A 74 41.59 39.31 -19.33
N ASN A 75 42.20 38.77 -18.28
CA ASN A 75 42.90 39.52 -17.26
C ASN A 75 44.41 39.22 -17.31
N ARG A 76 45.22 40.26 -17.15
CA ARG A 76 46.68 40.15 -17.03
C ARG A 76 47.08 40.37 -15.58
N ASN A 77 47.86 39.45 -15.02
CA ASN A 77 48.38 39.54 -13.66
C ASN A 77 49.91 39.42 -13.70
N ALA A 78 50.60 40.40 -13.11
CA ALA A 78 52.05 40.30 -12.90
C ALA A 78 52.34 39.36 -11.72
N GLU A 79 53.30 38.46 -11.89
CA GLU A 79 53.75 37.51 -10.86
C GLU A 79 55.25 37.69 -10.60
N ALA A 80 55.74 37.22 -9.45
CA ALA A 80 57.15 37.38 -9.07
C ALA A 80 58.14 36.84 -10.13
N ASN A 81 57.77 35.76 -10.81
CA ASN A 81 58.62 35.08 -11.79
C ASN A 81 58.06 35.11 -13.23
N GLY A 82 57.12 36.01 -13.55
CA GLY A 82 56.51 36.04 -14.89
C GLY A 82 55.23 36.86 -14.97
N VAL A 83 54.45 36.62 -16.02
CA VAL A 83 53.12 37.18 -16.21
C VAL A 83 52.13 36.05 -16.47
N SER A 84 50.94 36.13 -15.86
CA SER A 84 49.83 35.25 -16.18
C SER A 84 48.69 35.98 -16.88
N TYR A 85 48.17 35.35 -17.92
CA TYR A 85 46.99 35.76 -18.66
C TYR A 85 45.87 34.79 -18.34
N THR A 86 44.75 35.31 -17.85
CA THR A 86 43.66 34.51 -17.32
C THR A 86 42.38 34.84 -18.08
N LEU A 87 41.83 33.83 -18.76
CA LEU A 87 40.51 33.90 -19.40
C LEU A 87 39.48 33.25 -18.46
N THR A 88 38.52 34.03 -17.98
CA THR A 88 37.46 33.53 -17.08
C THR A 88 36.15 33.35 -17.86
N MET A 89 35.52 32.19 -17.64
CA MET A 89 34.26 31.79 -18.24
C MET A 89 33.30 31.28 -17.17
N ASP A 90 32.24 32.04 -16.90
CA ASP A 90 31.12 31.56 -16.10
C ASP A 90 30.11 30.81 -16.98
N PHE A 91 29.43 29.80 -16.43
CA PHE A 91 28.38 29.04 -17.10
C PHE A 91 27.25 28.70 -16.12
N LYS A 92 26.02 28.66 -16.62
CA LYS A 92 24.81 28.36 -15.85
C LYS A 92 24.42 26.89 -15.91
N SER A 93 24.97 26.13 -16.87
CA SER A 93 24.74 24.70 -17.04
C SER A 93 25.91 24.02 -17.74
N ILE A 94 25.99 22.69 -17.66
CA ILE A 94 26.99 21.89 -18.37
C ILE A 94 26.84 21.99 -19.89
N ASN A 95 25.62 22.18 -20.39
CA ASN A 95 25.38 22.42 -21.81
C ASN A 95 26.00 23.74 -22.27
N GLU A 96 25.84 24.80 -21.49
CA GLU A 96 26.48 26.10 -21.78
C GLU A 96 28.01 25.99 -21.69
N LEU A 97 28.54 25.24 -20.72
CA LEU A 97 29.97 24.95 -20.60
C LEU A 97 30.49 24.31 -21.90
N ARG A 98 29.75 23.33 -22.42
CA ARG A 98 30.07 22.61 -23.66
C ARG A 98 30.08 23.54 -24.86
N GLU A 99 29.02 24.31 -25.06
CA GLU A 99 28.89 25.26 -26.18
C GLU A 99 30.00 26.32 -26.17
N LYS A 100 30.31 26.89 -25.00
CA LYS A 100 31.40 27.87 -24.89
C LYS A 100 32.77 27.23 -25.12
N SER A 101 32.96 26.00 -24.66
CA SER A 101 34.19 25.23 -24.92
C SER A 101 34.37 24.91 -26.40
N GLN A 102 33.29 24.54 -27.12
CA GLN A 102 33.32 24.30 -28.57
C GLN A 102 33.74 25.56 -29.35
N ARG A 103 33.31 26.75 -28.90
CA ARG A 103 33.73 28.02 -29.53
C ARG A 103 35.23 28.29 -29.38
N LEU A 104 35.85 27.83 -28.29
CA LEU A 104 37.29 27.99 -28.05
C LEU A 104 38.12 26.99 -28.86
N THR A 105 37.66 25.75 -28.96
CA THR A 105 38.40 24.65 -29.61
C THR A 105 38.11 24.53 -31.10
N GLY A 106 36.97 25.04 -31.57
CA GLY A 106 36.53 24.93 -32.97
C GLY A 106 36.06 23.52 -33.37
N GLY A 107 35.91 22.61 -32.40
CA GLY A 107 35.58 21.21 -32.64
C GLY A 107 34.50 20.67 -31.70
N ASN A 108 34.13 19.40 -31.87
CA ASN A 108 33.19 18.73 -30.96
C ASN A 108 33.83 18.53 -29.59
N VAL A 109 33.11 18.92 -28.53
CA VAL A 109 33.57 18.84 -27.14
C VAL A 109 32.60 17.94 -26.35
N PRO A 110 32.92 16.65 -26.15
CA PRO A 110 32.04 15.72 -25.46
C PRO A 110 32.25 15.77 -23.94
N ILE A 111 32.09 16.95 -23.33
CA ILE A 111 32.09 17.10 -21.87
C ILE A 111 30.83 16.44 -21.29
N SER A 112 31.01 15.60 -20.28
CA SER A 112 29.93 14.99 -19.51
C SER A 112 30.04 15.31 -18.02
N PHE A 113 28.88 15.44 -17.40
CA PHE A 113 28.73 15.61 -15.96
C PHE A 113 27.52 14.79 -15.52
N ASP A 114 27.76 13.82 -14.65
CA ASP A 114 26.73 12.93 -14.12
C ASP A 114 26.59 13.18 -12.61
N LYS A 115 25.35 13.40 -12.17
CA LYS A 115 24.97 13.42 -10.77
C LYS A 115 24.11 12.19 -10.49
N LYS A 116 24.62 11.25 -9.69
CA LYS A 116 23.93 9.99 -9.36
C LYS A 116 23.88 9.78 -7.86
N GLY A 117 22.80 9.20 -7.35
CA GLY A 117 22.69 8.79 -5.95
C GLY A 117 21.35 9.11 -5.31
N SER A 118 21.37 9.24 -3.99
CA SER A 118 20.23 9.59 -3.15
C SER A 118 20.47 10.95 -2.46
N PRO A 119 19.47 11.53 -1.78
CA PRO A 119 19.67 12.68 -0.90
C PRO A 119 20.73 12.46 0.19
N PHE A 120 21.08 11.21 0.51
CA PHE A 120 22.04 10.88 1.56
C PHE A 120 23.44 10.56 1.03
N ALA A 121 23.56 10.17 -0.24
CA ALA A 121 24.83 9.87 -0.87
C ALA A 121 24.79 10.25 -2.35
N VAL A 122 25.55 11.28 -2.73
CA VAL A 122 25.63 11.80 -4.09
C VAL A 122 27.03 11.57 -4.65
N THR A 123 27.10 11.04 -5.86
CA THR A 123 28.33 10.94 -6.64
C THR A 123 28.24 11.88 -7.82
N TYR A 124 29.24 12.76 -7.94
CA TYR A 124 29.44 13.62 -9.11
C TYR A 124 30.58 13.04 -9.93
N SER A 125 30.34 12.82 -11.22
CA SER A 125 31.35 12.37 -12.17
C SER A 125 31.47 13.39 -13.29
N TYR A 126 32.68 13.87 -13.53
CA TYR A 126 32.97 14.84 -14.58
C TYR A 126 34.02 14.27 -15.53
N ASN A 127 33.76 14.36 -16.83
CA ASN A 127 34.71 13.96 -17.86
C ASN A 127 34.84 15.04 -18.93
N ASP A 128 36.08 15.46 -19.19
CA ASP A 128 36.47 16.45 -20.19
C ASP A 128 37.61 15.88 -21.04
N PRO A 129 37.30 15.16 -22.11
CA PRO A 129 38.32 14.49 -22.92
C PRO A 129 39.12 15.46 -23.80
N VAL A 130 38.84 16.77 -23.78
CA VAL A 130 39.54 17.76 -24.60
C VAL A 130 40.98 17.94 -24.10
N ARG A 131 41.94 18.08 -25.03
CA ARG A 131 43.33 18.32 -24.67
C ARG A 131 43.49 19.77 -24.23
N VAL A 132 44.32 20.00 -23.21
CA VAL A 132 44.53 21.34 -22.64
C VAL A 132 44.93 22.35 -23.72
N GLU A 133 45.89 21.99 -24.58
CA GLU A 133 46.33 22.83 -25.71
C GLU A 133 45.20 23.27 -26.66
N ASP A 134 44.16 22.45 -26.86
CA ASP A 134 43.07 22.76 -27.79
C ASP A 134 42.29 23.99 -27.32
N TYR A 135 42.12 24.16 -26.00
CA TYR A 135 41.49 25.35 -25.40
C TYR A 135 42.28 26.64 -25.63
N PHE A 136 43.58 26.53 -25.92
CA PHE A 136 44.48 27.66 -26.16
C PHE A 136 44.81 27.86 -27.64
N SER A 137 44.17 27.10 -28.55
CA SER A 137 44.40 27.20 -29.99
C SER A 137 44.25 28.63 -30.51
N TRP A 138 43.27 29.39 -30.01
CA TRP A 138 43.07 30.79 -30.38
C TRP A 138 44.31 31.67 -30.06
N ALA A 139 44.89 31.49 -28.88
CA ALA A 139 46.06 32.25 -28.42
C ALA A 139 47.32 31.82 -29.17
N ILE A 140 47.55 30.51 -29.29
CA ILE A 140 48.69 29.94 -30.01
C ILE A 140 48.66 30.39 -31.48
N ASN A 141 47.50 30.33 -32.13
CA ASN A 141 47.35 30.74 -33.53
C ASN A 141 47.53 32.25 -33.70
N ALA A 142 47.05 33.08 -32.75
CA ALA A 142 47.27 34.52 -32.77
C ALA A 142 48.76 34.88 -32.70
N VAL A 143 49.50 34.26 -31.77
CA VAL A 143 50.96 34.45 -31.60
C VAL A 143 51.73 34.05 -32.86
N LYS A 144 51.33 32.94 -33.52
CA LYS A 144 51.91 32.50 -34.80
C LYS A 144 51.58 33.45 -35.95
N LYS A 145 50.33 33.90 -36.05
CA LYS A 145 49.84 34.79 -37.11
C LYS A 145 50.53 36.16 -37.05
N ASP A 146 50.72 36.70 -35.85
CA ASP A 146 51.41 37.98 -35.64
C ASP A 146 52.94 37.85 -35.69
N GLY A 147 53.47 36.62 -35.86
CA GLY A 147 54.90 36.36 -36.02
C GLY A 147 55.71 36.70 -34.77
N LEU A 148 55.10 36.58 -33.58
CA LEU A 148 55.75 36.90 -32.31
C LEU A 148 56.81 35.87 -31.93
N VAL A 149 56.69 34.63 -32.40
CA VAL A 149 57.64 33.54 -32.18
C VAL A 149 58.11 33.01 -33.53
N ALA A 150 59.39 32.65 -33.65
CA ALA A 150 59.95 32.12 -34.89
C ALA A 150 59.38 30.72 -35.21
N PRO A 151 59.18 30.36 -36.50
CA PRO A 151 58.57 29.08 -36.88
C PRO A 151 59.27 27.82 -36.36
N ASN A 152 60.59 27.86 -36.23
CA ASN A 152 61.40 26.78 -35.65
C ASN A 152 61.17 26.59 -34.14
N ASN A 153 60.57 27.57 -33.46
CA ASN A 153 60.28 27.54 -32.03
C ASN A 153 58.80 27.21 -31.72
N TYR A 154 57.97 26.93 -32.73
CA TYR A 154 56.55 26.62 -32.50
C TYR A 154 56.33 25.38 -31.61
N GLY A 155 57.22 24.39 -31.70
CA GLY A 155 57.17 23.20 -30.84
C GLY A 155 57.51 23.47 -29.37
N ASN A 156 58.16 24.61 -29.08
CA ASN A 156 58.59 24.98 -27.73
C ASN A 156 57.61 25.91 -27.03
N MET A 157 56.58 26.42 -27.72
CA MET A 157 55.63 27.41 -27.19
C MET A 157 54.84 26.94 -25.95
N ILE A 158 54.80 25.63 -25.70
CA ILE A 158 54.11 25.01 -24.56
C ILE A 158 55.16 24.26 -23.74
N ASN A 159 55.35 24.67 -22.48
CA ASN A 159 56.27 24.03 -21.55
C ASN A 159 55.57 22.93 -20.73
N SER A 160 54.39 23.26 -20.18
CA SER A 160 53.60 22.32 -19.39
C SER A 160 52.10 22.51 -19.61
N GLN A 161 51.34 21.46 -19.33
CA GLN A 161 49.88 21.45 -19.44
C GLN A 161 49.28 20.83 -18.18
N ASN A 162 48.31 21.50 -17.56
CA ASN A 162 47.62 20.98 -16.39
C ASN A 162 46.11 21.23 -16.45
N ALA A 163 45.31 20.19 -16.24
CA ALA A 163 43.87 20.28 -16.07
C ALA A 163 43.51 19.96 -14.61
N THR A 164 42.83 20.88 -13.94
CA THR A 164 42.30 20.65 -12.59
C THR A 164 40.81 20.88 -12.56
N VAL A 165 40.10 19.97 -11.91
CA VAL A 165 38.65 20.06 -11.73
C VAL A 165 38.35 20.10 -10.24
N SER A 166 37.42 20.98 -9.88
CA SER A 166 36.92 21.22 -8.53
C SER A 166 35.44 20.87 -8.51
N LEU A 167 35.12 19.69 -7.97
CA LEU A 167 33.75 19.22 -7.80
C LEU A 167 33.27 19.47 -6.36
N PRO A 168 31.95 19.60 -6.12
CA PRO A 168 31.42 19.89 -4.79
C PRO A 168 31.76 18.77 -3.79
N THR A 169 32.29 19.14 -2.62
CA THR A 169 32.45 18.24 -1.47
C THR A 169 31.99 18.93 -0.18
N SER A 170 30.82 18.53 0.33
CA SER A 170 30.20 19.01 1.59
C SER A 170 29.75 20.48 1.66
N GLY A 171 28.80 20.74 2.57
CA GLY A 171 28.06 21.99 2.77
C GLY A 171 28.83 23.21 3.30
N LYS A 172 30.01 23.49 2.74
CA LYS A 172 30.67 24.80 2.64
C LYS A 172 31.94 24.62 1.83
N GLU A 173 32.09 25.42 0.77
CA GLU A 173 33.34 25.81 0.08
C GLU A 173 34.57 24.87 0.06
N GLU A 174 34.38 23.56 0.05
CA GLU A 174 35.46 22.61 -0.15
C GLU A 174 35.23 21.89 -1.48
N TRP A 175 36.28 21.89 -2.31
CA TRP A 175 36.26 21.24 -3.61
C TRP A 175 37.35 20.18 -3.65
N GLN A 176 36.99 18.97 -4.06
CA GLN A 176 38.00 17.98 -4.42
C GLN A 176 38.69 18.46 -5.69
N ARG A 177 39.89 19.02 -5.54
CA ARG A 177 40.78 19.36 -6.65
C ARG A 177 41.48 18.09 -7.10
N SER A 178 41.26 17.67 -8.34
CA SER A 178 41.95 16.52 -8.93
C SER A 178 42.57 16.90 -10.27
N SER A 179 43.78 16.41 -10.50
CA SER A 179 44.47 16.54 -11.78
C SER A 179 43.94 15.50 -12.76
N GLY A 180 43.58 15.93 -13.96
CA GLY A 180 43.15 15.04 -15.03
C GLY A 180 41.76 15.35 -15.57
N ASN A 181 41.44 14.64 -16.64
CA ASN A 181 40.27 14.89 -17.47
C ASN A 181 39.03 14.15 -16.98
N TRP A 182 39.19 13.18 -16.06
CA TRP A 182 38.10 12.45 -15.45
C TRP A 182 38.24 12.52 -13.93
N VAL A 183 37.24 13.09 -13.28
CA VAL A 183 37.21 13.29 -11.83
C VAL A 183 35.88 12.81 -11.29
N THR A 184 35.94 12.05 -10.21
CA THR A 184 34.75 11.62 -9.47
C THR A 184 34.88 12.08 -8.03
N SER A 185 33.86 12.73 -7.50
CA SER A 185 33.75 13.08 -6.08
C SER A 185 32.49 12.47 -5.49
N ARG A 186 32.60 11.95 -4.28
CA ARG A 186 31.45 11.40 -3.54
C ARG A 186 31.22 12.23 -2.29
N TYR A 187 29.95 12.49 -2.01
CA TYR A 187 29.51 13.16 -0.80
C TYR A 187 28.43 12.35 -0.11
N THR A 188 28.51 12.29 1.22
CA THR A 188 27.51 11.60 2.06
C THR A 188 27.06 12.51 3.18
N HIS A 189 25.75 12.52 3.43
CA HIS A 189 25.16 13.11 4.60
C HIS A 189 25.16 12.08 5.73
N PRO A 190 25.47 12.49 6.99
CA PRO A 190 25.42 11.57 8.11
C PRO A 190 23.97 11.15 8.36
N ILE A 191 23.74 9.85 8.38
CA ILE A 191 22.51 9.23 8.85
C ILE A 191 22.79 8.67 10.25
N ASP A 192 21.90 8.91 11.19
CA ASP A 192 22.04 8.34 12.52
C ASP A 192 21.70 6.86 12.50
N SER A 193 20.48 6.50 12.05
CA SER A 193 20.04 5.11 11.98
C SER A 193 19.04 4.87 10.86
N VAL A 194 18.98 3.62 10.41
CA VAL A 194 18.03 3.18 9.38
C VAL A 194 17.31 1.94 9.89
N THR A 195 15.98 1.97 9.84
CA THR A 195 15.14 0.86 10.29
C THR A 195 14.18 0.45 9.19
N VAL A 196 14.11 -0.85 8.88
CA VAL A 196 13.08 -1.42 8.01
C VAL A 196 12.12 -2.23 8.85
N GLU A 197 10.84 -1.91 8.75
CA GLU A 197 9.74 -2.65 9.36
C GLU A 197 8.95 -3.37 8.26
N THR A 198 8.91 -4.70 8.31
CA THR A 198 7.97 -5.48 7.51
C THR A 198 6.82 -5.93 8.41
N ASP A 199 5.60 -5.54 8.08
CA ASP A 199 4.38 -5.95 8.77
C ASP A 199 3.60 -6.95 7.92
N ILE A 200 3.65 -8.23 8.31
CA ILE A 200 2.93 -9.33 7.63
C ILE A 200 1.41 -9.24 7.89
N ARG A 201 0.98 -8.46 8.90
CA ARG A 201 -0.46 -8.31 9.23
C ARG A 201 -1.15 -7.36 8.25
N ASP A 202 -0.45 -6.28 7.88
CA ASP A 202 -0.91 -5.23 6.95
C ASP A 202 -0.33 -5.39 5.54
N ASN A 203 0.49 -6.44 5.28
CA ASN A 203 1.26 -6.58 4.04
C ASN A 203 1.97 -5.27 3.66
N SER A 204 2.67 -4.68 4.62
CA SER A 204 3.31 -3.37 4.45
C SER A 204 4.78 -3.40 4.82
N ARG A 205 5.56 -2.52 4.22
CA ARG A 205 6.98 -2.33 4.51
C ARG A 205 7.29 -0.86 4.68
N THR A 206 7.89 -0.50 5.81
CA THR A 206 8.22 0.89 6.15
C THR A 206 9.72 1.05 6.32
N LEU A 207 10.32 1.92 5.52
CA LEU A 207 11.70 2.38 5.68
C LEU A 207 11.68 3.65 6.54
N LYS A 208 12.39 3.63 7.67
CA LYS A 208 12.58 4.76 8.57
C LYS A 208 14.03 5.19 8.57
N ILE A 209 14.28 6.47 8.35
CA ILE A 209 15.63 7.03 8.24
C ILE A 209 15.72 8.21 9.21
N ALA A 210 16.52 8.06 10.25
CA ALA A 210 16.75 9.11 11.22
C ALA A 210 18.02 9.89 10.85
N VAL A 211 17.88 11.20 10.65
CA VAL A 211 19.00 12.11 10.40
C VAL A 211 19.05 13.23 11.43
N PRO A 212 20.24 13.74 11.77
CA PRO A 212 20.37 14.96 12.56
C PRO A 212 19.64 16.16 11.92
N ALA A 213 19.01 17.02 12.71
CA ALA A 213 18.26 18.17 12.23
C ALA A 213 19.12 19.19 11.46
N ASP A 214 20.42 19.31 11.78
CA ASP A 214 21.35 20.14 11.02
C ASP A 214 21.62 19.57 9.61
N THR A 215 21.56 18.25 9.47
CA THR A 215 21.75 17.53 8.23
C THR A 215 20.50 17.62 7.37
N ASP A 216 19.32 17.47 7.96
CA ASP A 216 18.03 17.76 7.32
C ASP A 216 18.00 19.18 6.72
N LYS A 217 18.39 20.20 7.49
CA LYS A 217 18.47 21.59 7.00
C LYS A 217 19.38 21.73 5.77
N LYS A 218 20.52 21.02 5.76
CA LYS A 218 21.46 21.01 4.62
C LYS A 218 20.88 20.32 3.38
N MET A 219 20.09 19.26 3.57
CA MET A 219 19.45 18.53 2.47
C MET A 219 18.25 19.29 1.88
N ARG A 220 17.40 19.89 2.73
CA ARG A 220 16.20 20.63 2.32
C ARG A 220 16.53 21.97 1.66
N GLY A 221 17.59 22.65 2.08
CA GLY A 221 17.85 24.02 1.63
C GLY A 221 16.62 24.92 1.83
N GLU A 222 16.24 25.68 0.81
CA GLU A 222 15.08 26.58 0.83
C GLU A 222 13.75 25.94 0.37
N LYS A 223 13.71 24.65 -0.04
CA LYS A 223 12.51 24.04 -0.64
C LYS A 223 12.28 22.57 -0.29
N GLY A 224 11.04 22.26 0.08
CA GLY A 224 10.41 20.94 -0.11
C GLY A 224 10.80 19.82 0.84
N ASP A 225 10.39 18.61 0.49
CA ASP A 225 10.73 17.34 1.13
C ASP A 225 11.59 16.51 0.15
N PRO A 226 12.91 16.78 0.05
CA PRO A 226 13.76 16.17 -0.96
C PRO A 226 13.89 14.65 -0.78
N VAL A 227 13.72 14.15 0.44
CA VAL A 227 13.73 12.72 0.74
C VAL A 227 12.42 12.08 0.29
N GLY A 228 11.27 12.65 0.65
CA GLY A 228 9.97 12.17 0.18
C GLY A 228 9.87 12.18 -1.35
N ASP A 229 10.29 13.28 -1.98
CA ASP A 229 10.28 13.43 -3.43
C ASP A 229 11.17 12.38 -4.12
N TYR A 230 12.38 12.16 -3.61
CA TYR A 230 13.26 11.10 -4.09
C TYR A 230 12.60 9.72 -4.03
N TYR A 231 12.03 9.35 -2.88
CA TYR A 231 11.45 8.02 -2.73
C TYR A 231 10.17 7.82 -3.57
N LYS A 232 9.41 8.87 -3.85
CA LYS A 232 8.29 8.82 -4.80
C LYS A 232 8.73 8.60 -6.24
N THR A 233 9.96 8.99 -6.61
CA THR A 233 10.50 8.64 -7.94
C THR A 233 10.82 7.15 -8.05
N LEU A 234 11.18 6.50 -6.94
CA LEU A 234 11.48 5.06 -6.90
C LEU A 234 10.21 4.21 -6.79
N VAL A 235 9.26 4.62 -5.95
CA VAL A 235 7.99 3.94 -5.71
C VAL A 235 6.87 4.99 -5.71
N LYS A 236 6.17 5.10 -6.84
CA LYS A 236 5.15 6.14 -7.08
C LYS A 236 4.04 6.18 -6.01
N ASP A 237 3.66 5.01 -5.51
CA ASP A 237 2.51 4.83 -4.60
C ASP A 237 2.95 4.81 -3.13
N ALA A 238 4.21 5.17 -2.83
CA ALA A 238 4.71 5.17 -1.46
C ALA A 238 4.12 6.33 -0.64
N GLU A 239 3.70 6.01 0.57
CA GLU A 239 3.30 7.00 1.57
C GLU A 239 4.57 7.55 2.24
N THR A 240 4.80 8.85 2.14
CA THR A 240 5.98 9.52 2.73
C THR A 240 5.57 10.44 3.86
N ALA A 241 6.26 10.37 4.99
CA ALA A 241 6.09 11.29 6.11
C ALA A 241 7.44 11.68 6.69
N SER A 242 7.50 12.81 7.39
CA SER A 242 8.68 13.20 8.17
C SER A 242 8.24 13.75 9.50
N ASN A 243 8.88 13.31 10.58
CA ASN A 243 8.60 13.74 11.94
C ASN A 243 9.88 14.29 12.56
N THR A 244 9.78 15.41 13.26
CA THR A 244 10.91 16.01 13.99
C THR A 244 10.76 15.77 15.48
N SER A 245 11.80 15.24 16.13
CA SER A 245 11.82 14.98 17.56
C SER A 245 13.26 15.05 18.07
N ASN A 246 13.50 15.72 19.20
CA ASN A 246 14.80 15.73 19.92
C ASN A 246 16.03 15.86 19.00
N ASP A 247 16.10 16.95 18.22
CA ASP A 247 17.18 17.26 17.26
C ASP A 247 17.38 16.25 16.12
N MET A 248 16.43 15.35 15.92
CA MET A 248 16.40 14.37 14.85
C MET A 248 15.18 14.58 13.95
N VAL A 249 15.35 14.31 12.67
CA VAL A 249 14.27 14.19 11.70
C VAL A 249 14.22 12.74 11.26
N GLU A 250 13.08 12.09 11.49
CA GLU A 250 12.81 10.74 11.00
C GLU A 250 11.94 10.83 9.75
N TYR A 251 12.49 10.39 8.63
CA TYR A 251 11.75 10.18 7.39
C TYR A 251 11.17 8.78 7.38
N GLN A 252 9.92 8.64 6.94
CA GLN A 252 9.23 7.38 6.79
C GLN A 252 8.74 7.22 5.36
N VAL A 253 9.01 6.05 4.78
CA VAL A 253 8.53 5.65 3.45
C VAL A 253 7.83 4.31 3.61
N LYS A 254 6.50 4.32 3.50
CA LYS A 254 5.66 3.13 3.66
C LYS A 254 5.12 2.67 2.30
N VAL A 255 5.30 1.38 2.03
CA VAL A 255 4.76 0.68 0.87
C VAL A 255 3.72 -0.32 1.37
N LYS A 256 2.53 -0.34 0.75
CA LYS A 256 1.47 -1.30 1.05
C LYS A 256 1.11 -2.11 -0.19
N ALA A 257 0.67 -3.34 0.03
CA ALA A 257 0.20 -4.22 -1.01
C ALA A 257 -0.96 -5.09 -0.52
N SER A 258 -1.72 -5.66 -1.45
CA SER A 258 -2.82 -6.57 -1.10
C SER A 258 -2.31 -7.93 -0.62
N LYS A 259 -1.15 -8.35 -1.14
CA LYS A 259 -0.47 -9.61 -0.83
C LYS A 259 1.03 -9.38 -0.63
N TYR A 260 1.70 -10.31 0.05
CA TYR A 260 3.13 -10.18 0.32
C TYR A 260 4.00 -10.32 -0.94
N GLU A 261 3.61 -11.13 -1.90
CA GLU A 261 4.32 -11.27 -3.19
C GLU A 261 4.29 -9.95 -3.98
N GLU A 262 3.16 -9.25 -3.91
CA GLU A 262 3.03 -7.91 -4.47
C GLU A 262 3.88 -6.90 -3.67
N LEU A 263 3.95 -7.01 -2.34
CA LEU A 263 4.82 -6.17 -1.52
C LEU A 263 6.30 -6.30 -1.91
N ILE A 264 6.76 -7.53 -2.18
CA ILE A 264 8.14 -7.80 -2.64
C ILE A 264 8.42 -7.02 -3.93
N SER A 265 7.58 -7.19 -4.95
CA SER A 265 7.77 -6.52 -6.24
C SER A 265 7.67 -4.99 -6.14
N LYS A 266 6.72 -4.46 -5.36
CA LYS A 266 6.56 -3.01 -5.14
C LYS A 266 7.71 -2.38 -4.36
N SER A 267 8.27 -3.10 -3.39
CA SER A 267 9.36 -2.58 -2.55
C SER A 267 10.77 -2.88 -3.08
N ALA A 268 10.89 -3.68 -4.15
CA ALA A 268 12.17 -4.03 -4.78
C ALA A 268 13.04 -2.81 -5.15
N PRO A 269 12.51 -1.68 -5.67
CA PRO A 269 13.32 -0.49 -5.94
C PRO A 269 14.00 0.11 -4.69
N LEU A 270 13.45 -0.12 -3.50
CA LEU A 270 13.99 0.42 -2.25
C LEU A 270 15.11 -0.44 -1.66
N PHE A 271 15.00 -1.76 -1.83
CA PHE A 271 15.80 -2.71 -1.06
C PHE A 271 16.59 -3.70 -1.90
N LYS A 272 16.41 -3.75 -3.23
CA LYS A 272 16.98 -4.78 -4.11
C LYS A 272 16.73 -6.18 -3.53
N ASP A 273 15.48 -6.61 -3.62
CA ASP A 273 15.08 -7.95 -3.19
C ASP A 273 15.69 -9.03 -4.10
N GLU A 274 16.33 -10.03 -3.50
CA GLU A 274 16.97 -11.11 -4.27
C GLU A 274 16.21 -12.45 -4.15
N ARG A 275 15.56 -12.75 -3.01
CA ARG A 275 15.02 -14.08 -2.69
C ARG A 275 13.92 -14.10 -1.61
N SER A 276 13.19 -13.00 -1.40
CA SER A 276 12.13 -13.00 -0.37
C SER A 276 10.94 -13.84 -0.80
N THR A 277 10.40 -14.64 0.12
CA THR A 277 9.24 -15.50 -0.11
C THR A 277 8.37 -15.59 1.14
N ILE A 278 7.10 -15.90 0.95
CA ILE A 278 6.20 -16.34 2.02
C ILE A 278 5.56 -17.65 1.57
N GLU A 279 5.62 -18.67 2.42
CA GLU A 279 5.17 -20.01 2.07
C GLU A 279 4.34 -20.57 3.22
N THR A 280 3.19 -21.16 2.92
CA THR A 280 2.45 -21.94 3.92
C THR A 280 3.05 -23.33 3.99
N VAL A 281 3.74 -23.64 5.10
CA VAL A 281 4.40 -24.94 5.32
C VAL A 281 3.39 -25.99 5.80
N LYS A 282 2.46 -25.56 6.66
CA LYS A 282 1.37 -26.40 7.14
C LYS A 282 0.08 -25.62 7.03
N ASP A 283 -0.77 -26.04 6.13
CA ASP A 283 -2.11 -25.50 6.02
C ASP A 283 -2.99 -26.13 7.09
N SER A 284 -3.39 -25.34 8.08
CA SER A 284 -4.23 -25.77 9.20
C SER A 284 -5.18 -24.63 9.50
N ILE A 285 -6.46 -24.97 9.69
CA ILE A 285 -7.52 -23.99 9.93
C ILE A 285 -7.27 -23.23 11.25
N PHE A 286 -6.69 -23.91 12.24
CA PHE A 286 -6.49 -23.35 13.59
C PHE A 286 -5.07 -22.84 13.82
N HIS A 287 -4.09 -23.50 13.20
CA HIS A 287 -2.67 -23.30 13.46
C HIS A 287 -1.87 -23.32 12.15
N PRO A 288 -2.16 -22.43 11.17
CA PRO A 288 -1.38 -22.40 9.95
C PRO A 288 0.06 -22.00 10.28
N VAL A 289 0.99 -22.72 9.66
CA VAL A 289 2.41 -22.51 9.83
C VAL A 289 2.94 -21.86 8.56
N ILE A 290 3.49 -20.66 8.69
CA ILE A 290 4.00 -19.85 7.59
C ILE A 290 5.51 -19.74 7.72
N ARG A 291 6.23 -20.09 6.65
CA ARG A 291 7.64 -19.76 6.50
C ARG A 291 7.77 -18.43 5.80
N PHE A 292 8.43 -17.50 6.45
CA PHE A 292 8.70 -16.17 5.97
C PHE A 292 10.20 -16.04 5.72
N THR A 293 10.57 -15.75 4.48
CA THR A 293 11.94 -15.44 4.09
C THR A 293 12.01 -14.03 3.55
N ASP A 294 12.91 -13.21 4.07
CA ASP A 294 13.15 -11.87 3.55
C ASP A 294 14.64 -11.72 3.28
N ASN A 295 15.02 -11.41 2.05
CA ASN A 295 16.42 -11.22 1.66
C ASN A 295 16.57 -9.88 0.95
N ILE A 296 16.86 -8.86 1.74
CA ILE A 296 16.84 -7.46 1.33
C ILE A 296 18.16 -6.74 1.64
N ASN A 297 18.50 -5.77 0.82
CA ASN A 297 19.59 -4.82 1.05
C ASN A 297 19.03 -3.45 1.48
N ILE A 298 18.98 -3.23 2.80
CA ILE A 298 18.47 -2.01 3.43
C ILE A 298 19.22 -0.77 2.94
N GLY A 299 20.54 -0.89 2.69
CA GLY A 299 21.35 0.24 2.24
C GLY A 299 21.17 0.61 0.77
N TYR A 300 20.43 -0.18 -0.02
CA TYR A 300 20.39 -0.05 -1.47
C TYR A 300 19.91 1.33 -1.94
N SER A 301 18.76 1.79 -1.43
CA SER A 301 18.19 3.09 -1.82
C SER A 301 18.85 4.30 -1.14
N LEU A 302 19.76 4.08 -0.19
CA LEU A 302 20.52 5.18 0.42
C LEU A 302 21.69 5.62 -0.47
N GLY A 303 22.02 4.86 -1.52
CA GLY A 303 23.15 5.11 -2.40
C GLY A 303 24.47 4.55 -1.85
N ASP A 304 25.46 4.47 -2.74
CA ASP A 304 26.73 3.82 -2.44
C ASP A 304 27.48 4.53 -1.29
N ASN A 305 27.88 3.73 -0.29
CA ASN A 305 28.65 4.17 0.89
C ASN A 305 27.94 5.23 1.75
N ALA A 306 26.61 5.25 1.79
CA ALA A 306 25.87 6.08 2.74
C ALA A 306 26.41 5.88 4.17
N ASN A 307 26.67 6.99 4.87
CA ASN A 307 27.29 6.98 6.19
C ASN A 307 26.24 6.84 7.29
N VAL A 308 26.03 5.61 7.77
CA VAL A 308 25.05 5.29 8.82
C VAL A 308 25.77 5.01 10.14
N LYS A 309 25.62 5.89 11.13
CA LYS A 309 26.39 5.90 12.38
C LYS A 309 26.03 4.76 13.33
N ASN A 310 24.74 4.60 13.64
CA ASN A 310 24.22 3.59 14.57
C ASN A 310 23.74 2.32 13.83
N GLY A 311 24.08 2.22 12.54
CA GLY A 311 23.82 1.05 11.71
C GLY A 311 22.37 0.89 11.24
N TYR A 312 22.11 -0.32 10.73
CA TYR A 312 20.85 -0.72 10.13
C TYR A 312 20.12 -1.69 11.05
N SER A 313 18.81 -1.55 11.16
CA SER A 313 17.97 -2.49 11.90
C SER A 313 16.81 -2.98 11.05
N TYR A 314 16.40 -4.22 11.30
CA TYR A 314 15.23 -4.83 10.68
C TYR A 314 14.28 -5.33 11.77
N ARG A 315 13.00 -4.96 11.63
CA ARG A 315 11.90 -5.37 12.50
C ARG A 315 10.86 -6.12 11.69
N LEU A 316 10.46 -7.28 12.20
CA LEU A 316 9.34 -8.06 11.66
C LEU A 316 8.15 -7.95 12.60
N LEU A 317 6.99 -7.57 12.09
CA LEU A 317 5.73 -7.52 12.82
C LEU A 317 4.81 -8.62 12.30
N PHE A 318 4.30 -9.46 13.21
CA PHE A 318 3.48 -10.61 12.88
C PHE A 318 2.55 -11.01 14.02
N ASP A 319 1.44 -11.65 13.67
CA ASP A 319 0.57 -12.30 14.64
C ASP A 319 0.97 -13.77 14.76
N GLY A 320 1.12 -14.26 15.99
CA GLY A 320 1.47 -15.64 16.28
C GLY A 320 2.74 -15.80 17.09
N LYS A 321 3.25 -17.02 17.10
CA LYS A 321 4.51 -17.39 17.77
C LYS A 321 5.52 -17.90 16.75
N VAL A 322 6.79 -17.60 16.95
CA VAL A 322 7.87 -18.15 16.14
C VAL A 322 8.19 -19.56 16.61
N ILE A 323 8.33 -20.49 15.68
CA ILE A 323 8.66 -21.89 15.94
C ILE A 323 9.92 -22.31 15.19
N ASN A 324 10.67 -23.24 15.80
CA ASN A 324 11.81 -23.93 15.21
C ASN A 324 11.34 -24.94 14.14
N PRO A 325 12.26 -25.45 13.28
CA PRO A 325 11.93 -26.48 12.29
C PRO A 325 11.34 -27.77 12.89
N ASP A 326 11.66 -28.07 14.15
CA ASP A 326 11.12 -29.22 14.91
C ASP A 326 9.74 -28.94 15.54
N GLY A 327 9.20 -27.73 15.36
CA GLY A 327 7.92 -27.30 15.91
C GLY A 327 7.96 -26.75 17.33
N THR A 328 9.14 -26.64 17.96
CA THR A 328 9.28 -26.05 19.30
C THR A 328 9.25 -24.52 19.25
N ASP A 329 8.78 -23.88 20.32
CA ASP A 329 8.73 -22.42 20.38
C ASP A 329 10.14 -21.82 20.42
N VAL A 330 10.37 -20.74 19.65
CA VAL A 330 11.58 -19.93 19.79
C VAL A 330 11.42 -19.03 21.01
N LEU A 331 12.27 -19.23 22.02
CA LEU A 331 12.25 -18.48 23.26
C LEU A 331 13.27 -17.33 23.23
N VAL A 332 12.84 -16.13 23.62
CA VAL A 332 13.69 -14.98 23.94
C VAL A 332 13.44 -14.62 25.41
N ASP A 333 14.49 -14.59 26.21
CA ASP A 333 14.41 -14.40 27.68
C ASP A 333 13.43 -15.36 28.37
N GLY A 334 13.40 -16.61 27.90
CA GLY A 334 12.54 -17.68 28.44
C GLY A 334 11.06 -17.55 28.06
N LYS A 335 10.67 -16.64 27.16
CA LYS A 335 9.30 -16.47 26.68
C LYS A 335 9.22 -16.66 25.17
N PRO A 336 8.12 -17.23 24.63
CA PRO A 336 7.94 -17.35 23.19
C PRO A 336 7.98 -15.99 22.50
N LEU A 337 8.74 -15.86 21.42
CA LEU A 337 8.78 -14.65 20.62
C LEU A 337 7.42 -14.43 19.93
N LYS A 338 6.78 -13.29 20.22
CA LYS A 338 5.43 -12.94 19.75
C LYS A 338 5.36 -11.47 19.35
N GLY A 339 4.59 -11.15 18.31
CA GLY A 339 4.19 -9.79 17.96
C GLY A 339 5.24 -9.01 17.17
N GLU A 340 6.48 -9.00 17.64
CA GLU A 340 7.59 -8.32 16.99
C GLU A 340 8.93 -9.04 17.21
N ALA A 341 9.84 -8.90 16.26
CA ALA A 341 11.21 -9.39 16.37
C ALA A 341 12.19 -8.37 15.79
N LEU A 342 13.19 -7.98 16.58
CA LEU A 342 14.41 -7.36 16.04
C LEU A 342 15.30 -8.48 15.52
N VAL A 343 15.48 -8.53 14.20
CA VAL A 343 16.00 -9.76 13.56
C VAL A 343 17.50 -9.71 13.34
N LYS A 344 18.01 -8.58 12.87
CA LYS A 344 19.42 -8.47 12.49
C LYS A 344 19.88 -7.02 12.39
N GLN A 345 21.16 -6.80 12.63
CA GLN A 345 21.85 -5.57 12.30
C GLN A 345 22.75 -5.78 11.08
N GLY A 346 22.69 -4.87 10.12
CA GLY A 346 23.50 -4.91 8.90
C GLY A 346 22.75 -4.44 7.66
N SER A 347 23.48 -3.98 6.65
CA SER A 347 22.91 -3.45 5.41
C SER A 347 22.26 -4.52 4.55
N ARG A 348 22.76 -5.77 4.59
CA ARG A 348 22.12 -6.94 3.99
C ARG A 348 21.51 -7.81 5.06
N VAL A 349 20.20 -8.00 4.97
CA VAL A 349 19.43 -8.78 5.93
C VAL A 349 18.81 -9.94 5.20
N SER A 350 19.12 -11.15 5.67
CA SER A 350 18.42 -12.37 5.31
C SER A 350 17.80 -12.95 6.57
N VAL A 351 16.48 -13.01 6.55
CA VAL A 351 15.63 -13.50 7.63
C VAL A 351 14.92 -14.75 7.16
N ASN A 352 14.83 -15.77 8.01
CA ASN A 352 13.97 -16.92 7.79
C ASN A 352 13.29 -17.28 9.12
N TYR A 353 11.97 -17.15 9.18
CA TYR A 353 11.16 -17.49 10.35
C TYR A 353 10.02 -18.41 9.98
N THR A 354 9.66 -19.29 10.91
CA THR A 354 8.43 -20.07 10.84
C THR A 354 7.47 -19.55 11.90
N ILE A 355 6.27 -19.14 11.50
CA ILE A 355 5.27 -18.48 12.34
C ILE A 355 4.03 -19.35 12.41
N GLU A 356 3.59 -19.69 13.60
CA GLU A 356 2.30 -20.34 13.85
C GLU A 356 1.25 -19.26 14.20
N ARG A 357 0.28 -19.05 13.32
CA ARG A 357 -0.84 -18.13 13.55
C ARG A 357 -1.95 -18.83 14.33
N THR A 358 -2.62 -18.13 15.24
CA THR A 358 -3.81 -18.65 15.92
C THR A 358 -5.07 -18.19 15.18
N GLY A 359 -5.80 -19.13 14.56
CA GLY A 359 -6.98 -18.83 13.74
C GLY A 359 -8.26 -18.46 14.53
N VAL A 360 -8.19 -18.41 15.87
CA VAL A 360 -9.37 -18.38 16.75
C VAL A 360 -10.16 -17.08 16.66
N MET A 361 -9.52 -15.95 16.35
CA MET A 361 -10.17 -14.63 16.43
C MET A 361 -11.22 -14.39 15.33
N PHE A 362 -11.01 -14.91 14.11
CA PHE A 362 -11.92 -14.64 13.00
C PHE A 362 -13.21 -15.46 13.10
N TYR A 363 -13.10 -16.73 13.49
CA TYR A 363 -14.26 -17.62 13.67
C TYR A 363 -15.03 -17.32 14.95
N GLY A 364 -14.34 -16.94 16.04
CA GLY A 364 -14.99 -16.48 17.27
C GLY A 364 -15.89 -15.28 17.01
N ALA A 365 -15.43 -14.29 16.24
CA ALA A 365 -16.22 -13.10 15.89
C ALA A 365 -17.42 -13.42 14.98
N ILE A 366 -17.27 -14.34 14.02
CA ILE A 366 -18.38 -14.75 13.14
C ILE A 366 -19.43 -15.55 13.91
N VAL A 367 -19.01 -16.50 14.76
CA VAL A 367 -19.93 -17.28 15.61
C VAL A 367 -20.61 -16.36 16.62
N LEU A 368 -19.89 -15.44 17.27
CA LEU A 368 -20.47 -14.44 18.16
C LEU A 368 -21.41 -13.47 17.43
N GLY A 369 -21.09 -13.08 16.20
CA GLY A 369 -21.94 -12.24 15.35
C GLY A 369 -23.25 -12.95 15.01
N LEU A 370 -23.20 -14.24 14.62
CA LEU A 370 -24.39 -15.05 14.35
C LEU A 370 -25.22 -15.28 15.63
N LEU A 371 -24.58 -15.55 16.77
CA LEU A 371 -25.25 -15.67 18.06
C LEU A 371 -25.87 -14.33 18.52
N ALA A 372 -25.21 -13.20 18.24
CA ALA A 372 -25.74 -11.87 18.51
C ALA A 372 -26.97 -11.57 17.64
N ILE A 373 -26.95 -11.90 16.34
CA ILE A 373 -28.11 -11.73 15.46
C ILE A 373 -29.30 -12.55 15.96
N VAL A 374 -29.07 -13.81 16.39
CA VAL A 374 -30.11 -14.65 16.98
C VAL A 374 -30.59 -14.08 18.32
N GLY A 375 -29.67 -13.60 19.16
CA GLY A 375 -29.97 -12.97 20.45
C GLY A 375 -30.77 -11.66 20.31
N PHE A 376 -30.40 -10.80 19.36
CA PHE A 376 -31.13 -9.56 19.04
C PHE A 376 -32.50 -9.85 18.44
N GLY A 377 -32.61 -10.88 17.59
CA GLY A 377 -33.90 -11.36 17.10
C GLY A 377 -34.82 -11.80 18.26
N PHE A 378 -34.26 -12.54 19.22
CA PHE A 378 -34.99 -12.99 20.41
C PHE A 378 -35.36 -11.82 21.36
N PHE A 379 -34.45 -10.87 21.55
CA PHE A 379 -34.68 -9.69 22.39
C PHE A 379 -35.69 -8.73 21.76
N GLY A 380 -35.57 -8.43 20.46
CA GLY A 380 -36.54 -7.64 19.70
C GLY A 380 -37.93 -8.27 19.72
N TYR A 381 -38.01 -9.60 19.56
CA TYR A 381 -39.26 -10.35 19.72
C TYR A 381 -39.85 -10.23 21.14
N ARG A 382 -39.01 -10.34 22.18
CA ARG A 382 -39.44 -10.18 23.57
C ARG A 382 -39.90 -8.75 23.86
N MET A 383 -39.24 -7.73 23.31
CA MET A 383 -39.59 -6.33 23.50
C MET A 383 -40.90 -5.97 22.77
N TYR A 384 -41.07 -6.47 21.54
CA TYR A 384 -42.32 -6.37 20.78
C TYR A 384 -43.50 -6.99 21.55
N ARG A 385 -43.29 -8.14 22.20
CA ARG A 385 -44.33 -8.83 22.98
C ARG A 385 -44.69 -8.10 24.29
N THR A 386 -43.74 -7.41 24.91
CA THR A 386 -43.95 -6.74 26.21
C THR A 386 -44.47 -5.32 26.08
N ASN A 387 -44.25 -4.65 24.94
CA ASN A 387 -44.73 -3.29 24.67
C ASN A 387 -45.32 -3.16 23.25
N PRO A 388 -46.43 -3.85 22.93
CA PRO A 388 -47.04 -3.79 21.59
C PRO A 388 -47.50 -2.38 21.20
N GLU A 389 -47.85 -1.53 22.18
CA GLU A 389 -48.35 -0.17 21.92
C GLU A 389 -47.30 0.80 21.35
N LYS A 390 -46.00 0.54 21.61
CA LYS A 390 -44.90 1.37 21.11
C LYS A 390 -44.57 1.11 19.63
N PHE A 391 -45.05 0.01 19.06
CA PHE A 391 -44.78 -0.40 17.68
C PHE A 391 -46.02 -0.33 16.78
N ASN A 392 -47.07 0.37 17.22
CA ASN A 392 -48.28 0.56 16.44
C ASN A 392 -48.07 1.68 15.41
N PHE A 393 -47.69 1.31 14.19
CA PHE A 393 -47.45 2.22 13.06
C PHE A 393 -48.72 2.94 12.54
N ASN A 394 -49.88 2.67 13.13
CA ASN A 394 -51.16 3.29 12.79
C ASN A 394 -51.55 4.48 13.68
N ARG A 395 -50.59 5.20 14.27
CA ARG A 395 -50.92 6.54 14.80
C ARG A 395 -51.07 7.50 13.61
N PRO A 396 -52.26 8.09 13.36
CA PRO A 396 -52.38 9.13 12.35
C PRO A 396 -51.44 10.27 12.72
N ALA A 397 -50.64 10.72 11.75
CA ALA A 397 -49.77 11.87 11.91
C ALA A 397 -50.61 13.06 12.39
N ALA A 398 -50.15 13.73 13.45
CA ALA A 398 -50.80 14.96 13.92
C ALA A 398 -50.90 15.96 12.75
N PRO A 399 -52.04 16.63 12.56
CA PRO A 399 -52.21 17.55 11.45
C PRO A 399 -51.18 18.68 11.54
N PRO A 400 -50.58 19.10 10.42
CA PRO A 400 -49.60 20.18 10.41
C PRO A 400 -50.28 21.48 10.86
N GLN A 401 -49.64 22.15 11.83
CA GLN A 401 -49.99 23.52 12.21
C GLN A 401 -49.77 24.43 10.98
N PRO A 402 -50.69 25.37 10.69
CA PRO A 402 -50.55 26.25 9.54
C PRO A 402 -49.36 27.20 9.74
N ALA A 403 -48.37 27.08 8.85
CA ALA A 403 -47.25 27.99 8.76
C ALA A 403 -47.75 29.38 8.32
N THR A 404 -47.53 30.38 9.16
CA THR A 404 -47.64 31.79 8.80
C THR A 404 -46.60 32.14 7.74
N TRP A 405 -47.10 32.70 6.67
CA TRP A 405 -46.42 33.26 5.51
C TRP A 405 -45.64 34.49 5.92
N ALA A 406 -44.31 34.47 5.72
CA ALA A 406 -43.50 35.66 5.55
C ALA A 406 -42.81 35.53 4.19
N ALA A 407 -43.27 36.35 3.26
CA ALA A 407 -42.59 36.60 2.00
C ALA A 407 -41.19 37.16 2.29
N ASN A 408 -40.18 36.67 1.59
CA ASN A 408 -39.25 37.60 0.97
C ASN A 408 -38.57 36.99 -0.25
N ASP A 409 -38.61 37.79 -1.30
CA ASP A 409 -38.02 37.61 -2.61
C ASP A 409 -36.50 37.60 -2.56
N GLY A 410 -35.85 36.97 -3.55
CA GLY A 410 -34.40 37.11 -3.67
C GLY A 410 -33.70 36.21 -4.69
N PHE A 411 -33.99 36.43 -5.97
CA PHE A 411 -33.03 36.54 -7.07
C PHE A 411 -31.88 35.52 -7.28
N GLY A 412 -31.84 35.03 -8.54
CA GLY A 412 -30.61 34.73 -9.30
C GLY A 412 -30.23 33.24 -9.29
N GLY A 413 -29.98 32.56 -10.40
CA GLY A 413 -29.71 32.98 -11.77
C GLY A 413 -28.90 31.85 -12.43
N GLN A 414 -29.41 31.39 -13.57
CA GLN A 414 -28.75 30.74 -14.73
C GLN A 414 -27.38 30.05 -14.58
N GLY A 415 -27.24 28.88 -15.21
CA GLY A 415 -25.95 28.45 -15.75
C GLY A 415 -25.88 27.00 -16.19
N ALA A 416 -25.93 26.79 -17.51
CA ALA A 416 -25.91 25.51 -18.20
C ALA A 416 -24.60 24.70 -18.05
N GLY A 417 -24.67 23.40 -18.34
CA GLY A 417 -23.49 22.59 -18.64
C GLY A 417 -23.82 21.11 -18.89
N ALA A 418 -23.84 20.71 -20.16
CA ALA A 418 -24.15 19.36 -20.61
C ALA A 418 -22.89 18.46 -20.69
N ALA A 419 -23.08 17.18 -20.30
CA ALA A 419 -22.47 15.93 -20.82
C ALA A 419 -20.93 15.71 -20.70
N PRO A 420 -20.40 14.46 -20.71
CA PRO A 420 -21.02 13.23 -21.21
C PRO A 420 -20.98 11.99 -20.31
N ALA A 421 -21.82 11.03 -20.70
CA ALA A 421 -21.89 9.68 -20.19
C ALA A 421 -20.64 8.86 -20.54
N SER A 422 -20.17 8.08 -19.57
CA SER A 422 -19.30 6.92 -19.82
C SER A 422 -19.89 5.70 -19.12
N ALA A 423 -19.99 4.62 -19.89
CA ALA A 423 -20.62 3.36 -19.59
C ALA A 423 -20.03 2.64 -18.36
N GLN A 424 -20.90 2.12 -17.50
CA GLN A 424 -20.62 0.95 -16.69
C GLN A 424 -21.83 0.00 -16.73
N GLY A 425 -21.57 -1.17 -17.29
CA GLY A 425 -22.56 -2.21 -17.53
C GLY A 425 -22.88 -3.02 -16.27
N SER A 426 -24.18 -3.30 -16.14
CA SER A 426 -24.76 -4.63 -15.93
C SER A 426 -24.09 -5.54 -14.89
N PHE A 427 -24.42 -5.31 -13.62
CA PHE A 427 -24.68 -6.38 -12.64
C PHE A 427 -25.86 -6.06 -11.71
N GLY A 428 -26.31 -4.81 -11.63
CA GLY A 428 -27.47 -4.40 -10.81
C GLY A 428 -28.85 -4.68 -11.41
N GLN A 429 -28.97 -4.86 -12.73
CA GLN A 429 -30.27 -5.05 -13.40
C GLN A 429 -30.86 -6.45 -13.16
N ILE A 430 -30.02 -7.50 -13.09
CA ILE A 430 -30.50 -8.87 -12.87
C ILE A 430 -31.01 -9.08 -11.44
N ALA A 431 -30.38 -8.44 -10.44
CA ALA A 431 -30.85 -8.48 -9.05
C ALA A 431 -32.14 -7.67 -8.84
N GLY A 432 -32.27 -6.52 -9.52
CA GLY A 432 -33.49 -5.71 -9.51
C GLY A 432 -34.68 -6.38 -10.20
N ASP A 433 -34.45 -7.10 -11.29
CA ASP A 433 -35.50 -7.79 -12.03
C ASP A 433 -35.97 -9.08 -11.31
N LEU A 434 -35.09 -9.79 -10.60
CA LEU A 434 -35.46 -10.93 -9.75
C LEU A 434 -36.26 -10.52 -8.51
N MET A 435 -35.95 -9.37 -7.90
CA MET A 435 -36.77 -8.83 -6.78
C MET A 435 -38.14 -8.35 -7.26
N ASN A 436 -38.23 -7.75 -8.45
CA ASN A 436 -39.51 -7.32 -9.03
C ASN A 436 -40.42 -8.50 -9.43
N VAL A 437 -39.87 -9.65 -9.85
CA VAL A 437 -40.64 -10.86 -10.14
C VAL A 437 -41.14 -11.52 -8.84
N ALA A 438 -40.34 -11.48 -7.76
CA ALA A 438 -40.76 -11.97 -6.45
C ALA A 438 -41.86 -11.10 -5.80
N GLU A 439 -41.78 -9.77 -5.97
CA GLU A 439 -42.86 -8.86 -5.50
C GLU A 439 -44.15 -9.01 -6.31
N ARG A 440 -44.06 -9.17 -7.64
CA ARG A 440 -45.26 -9.37 -8.48
C ARG A 440 -45.92 -10.74 -8.28
N GLY A 441 -45.16 -11.77 -7.91
CA GLY A 441 -45.70 -13.09 -7.55
C GLY A 441 -46.45 -13.12 -6.21
N LEU A 442 -46.09 -12.23 -5.27
CA LEU A 442 -46.75 -12.12 -3.96
C LEU A 442 -47.87 -11.08 -3.92
N ALA A 443 -47.82 -10.03 -4.75
CA ALA A 443 -48.88 -9.01 -4.81
C ALA A 443 -50.18 -9.51 -5.47
N GLY A 444 -50.13 -10.58 -6.28
CA GLY A 444 -51.31 -11.18 -6.94
C GLY A 444 -52.23 -12.00 -6.02
N VAL A 445 -51.84 -12.23 -4.76
CA VAL A 445 -52.63 -13.04 -3.79
C VAL A 445 -53.40 -12.17 -2.78
N THR A 446 -53.24 -10.84 -2.82
CA THR A 446 -53.93 -9.92 -1.91
C THR A 446 -54.85 -8.96 -2.67
N GLN A 447 -55.87 -9.49 -3.34
CA GLN A 447 -57.12 -8.76 -3.53
C GLN A 447 -58.32 -9.62 -3.12
N ALA A 448 -58.90 -9.20 -1.99
CA ALA A 448 -60.32 -9.21 -1.63
C ALA A 448 -61.20 -10.40 -2.06
N GLY A 449 -61.36 -11.34 -1.12
CA GLY A 449 -62.60 -12.08 -0.93
C GLY A 449 -62.70 -12.49 0.54
N ASN A 450 -63.63 -11.89 1.30
CA ASN A 450 -63.94 -12.27 2.68
C ASN A 450 -64.67 -13.63 2.73
N GLY A 451 -64.04 -14.68 2.20
CA GLY A 451 -64.47 -16.06 2.38
C GLY A 451 -63.76 -16.68 3.60
N PRO A 452 -64.39 -17.63 4.30
CA PRO A 452 -63.72 -18.37 5.37
C PRO A 452 -62.45 -19.01 4.82
N VAL A 453 -61.32 -18.75 5.49
CA VAL A 453 -60.03 -19.36 5.14
C VAL A 453 -60.20 -20.88 5.23
N ASP A 454 -60.13 -21.55 4.07
CA ASP A 454 -60.21 -23.00 3.95
C ASP A 454 -59.30 -23.67 4.99
N ALA A 455 -59.89 -24.31 6.00
CA ALA A 455 -59.17 -25.00 7.06
C ALA A 455 -58.16 -26.04 6.51
N ASN A 456 -58.41 -26.54 5.29
CA ASN A 456 -57.51 -27.42 4.56
C ASN A 456 -56.17 -26.78 4.16
N LYS A 457 -56.10 -25.46 3.91
CA LYS A 457 -54.83 -24.77 3.58
C LYS A 457 -53.91 -24.65 4.79
N VAL A 458 -54.47 -24.49 5.99
CA VAL A 458 -53.71 -24.39 7.25
C VAL A 458 -53.15 -25.75 7.69
N VAL A 459 -53.89 -26.84 7.43
CA VAL A 459 -53.42 -28.21 7.70
C VAL A 459 -52.26 -28.59 6.78
N LEU A 460 -52.27 -28.15 5.50
CA LEU A 460 -51.17 -28.36 4.58
C LEU A 460 -49.90 -27.65 5.07
N ALA A 461 -50.00 -26.37 5.47
CA ALA A 461 -48.86 -25.57 5.92
C ALA A 461 -48.17 -26.15 7.19
N ARG A 462 -48.91 -26.82 8.09
CA ARG A 462 -48.33 -27.48 9.27
C ARG A 462 -47.47 -28.70 8.94
N LYS A 463 -47.69 -29.37 7.81
CA LYS A 463 -46.92 -30.56 7.38
C LYS A 463 -45.74 -30.21 6.46
N VAL A 464 -45.68 -28.97 5.96
CA VAL A 464 -44.62 -28.53 5.03
C VAL A 464 -43.28 -28.32 5.74
N SER A 465 -43.26 -27.92 7.02
CA SER A 465 -42.00 -27.58 7.72
C SER A 465 -41.02 -28.76 7.92
N PRO A 466 -41.43 -29.96 8.38
CA PRO A 466 -40.50 -31.08 8.53
C PRO A 466 -40.06 -31.67 7.17
N ALA A 467 -40.96 -31.66 6.18
CA ALA A 467 -40.68 -32.21 4.85
C ALA A 467 -39.55 -31.44 4.15
N LEU A 468 -39.48 -30.11 4.32
CA LEU A 468 -38.41 -29.30 3.74
C LEU A 468 -37.02 -29.68 4.28
N PHE A 469 -36.86 -29.84 5.59
CA PHE A 469 -35.58 -30.28 6.17
C PHE A 469 -35.23 -31.73 5.77
N GLY A 470 -36.22 -32.62 5.64
CA GLY A 470 -36.01 -33.95 5.11
C GLY A 470 -35.52 -33.94 3.66
N LEU A 471 -36.10 -33.08 2.81
CA LEU A 471 -35.65 -32.89 1.42
C LEU A 471 -34.24 -32.28 1.35
N ILE A 472 -33.89 -31.35 2.25
CA ILE A 472 -32.52 -30.80 2.33
C ILE A 472 -31.52 -31.92 2.62
N LEU A 473 -31.81 -32.83 3.57
CA LEU A 473 -30.93 -33.98 3.84
C LEU A 473 -30.80 -34.92 2.63
N ILE A 474 -31.86 -35.10 1.84
CA ILE A 474 -31.78 -35.85 0.59
C ILE A 474 -30.86 -35.15 -0.41
N CYS A 475 -30.92 -33.81 -0.52
CA CYS A 475 -30.01 -33.04 -1.37
C CYS A 475 -28.53 -33.20 -0.97
N PHE A 476 -28.24 -33.43 0.32
CA PHE A 476 -26.85 -33.64 0.79
C PHE A 476 -26.27 -34.98 0.31
N LEU A 477 -27.13 -35.95 -0.03
CA LEU A 477 -26.77 -37.24 -0.60
C LEU A 477 -26.63 -37.19 -2.14
N LEU A 478 -27.07 -36.11 -2.78
CA LEU A 478 -26.99 -35.93 -4.22
C LEU A 478 -25.63 -35.35 -4.63
N PRO A 479 -25.24 -35.48 -5.92
CA PRO A 479 -24.07 -34.82 -6.49
C PRO A 479 -24.04 -33.33 -6.15
N PHE A 480 -23.02 -32.91 -5.42
CA PHE A 480 -22.91 -31.57 -4.87
C PHE A 480 -21.91 -30.73 -5.65
N VAL A 481 -20.72 -31.27 -5.89
CA VAL A 481 -19.68 -30.65 -6.73
C VAL A 481 -19.11 -31.71 -7.65
N THR A 482 -19.01 -31.38 -8.93
CA THR A 482 -18.31 -32.17 -9.94
C THR A 482 -17.09 -31.38 -10.39
N VAL A 483 -15.92 -32.01 -10.27
CA VAL A 483 -14.65 -31.44 -10.74
C VAL A 483 -14.36 -32.02 -12.11
N SER A 484 -14.24 -31.15 -13.12
CA SER A 484 -13.88 -31.54 -14.47
C SER A 484 -12.54 -30.96 -14.89
N CYS A 485 -11.78 -31.76 -15.63
CA CYS A 485 -10.54 -31.34 -16.26
C CYS A 485 -10.74 -31.44 -17.77
N GLN A 486 -10.65 -30.30 -18.47
CA GLN A 486 -10.83 -30.23 -19.94
C GLN A 486 -12.14 -30.87 -20.45
N GLY A 487 -13.23 -30.74 -19.68
CA GLY A 487 -14.55 -31.27 -20.06
C GLY A 487 -14.79 -32.74 -19.72
N HIS A 488 -13.80 -33.46 -19.19
CA HIS A 488 -13.99 -34.80 -18.63
C HIS A 488 -14.24 -34.73 -17.12
N GLU A 489 -15.33 -35.33 -16.66
CA GLU A 489 -15.67 -35.41 -15.24
C GLU A 489 -14.69 -36.36 -14.54
N VAL A 490 -13.87 -35.82 -13.65
CA VAL A 490 -12.82 -36.58 -12.95
C VAL A 490 -13.40 -37.20 -11.67
N VAL A 491 -14.17 -36.42 -10.92
CA VAL A 491 -14.76 -36.87 -9.66
C VAL A 491 -16.03 -36.08 -9.34
N THR A 492 -17.03 -36.79 -8.83
CA THR A 492 -18.26 -36.19 -8.29
C THR A 492 -18.31 -36.44 -6.79
N LEU A 493 -18.47 -35.37 -6.03
CA LEU A 493 -18.52 -35.39 -4.58
C LEU A 493 -19.90 -35.01 -4.07
N THR A 494 -20.37 -35.76 -3.08
CA THR A 494 -21.57 -35.45 -2.31
C THR A 494 -21.22 -34.58 -1.10
N GLU A 495 -22.18 -33.80 -0.60
CA GLU A 495 -21.95 -32.97 0.60
C GLU A 495 -21.66 -33.83 1.83
N MET A 496 -22.27 -35.02 1.92
CA MET A 496 -21.98 -35.99 2.97
C MET A 496 -20.51 -36.43 2.99
N GLN A 497 -19.90 -36.66 1.82
CA GLN A 497 -18.48 -36.99 1.73
C GLN A 497 -17.59 -35.84 2.20
N PHE A 498 -17.96 -34.59 1.89
CA PHE A 498 -17.29 -33.42 2.47
C PHE A 498 -17.48 -33.32 3.99
N ALA A 499 -18.67 -33.66 4.50
CA ALA A 499 -18.99 -33.56 5.92
C ALA A 499 -18.31 -34.63 6.78
N THR A 500 -18.15 -35.86 6.28
CA THR A 500 -17.52 -36.97 7.02
C THR A 500 -16.04 -37.14 6.72
N GLY A 501 -15.56 -36.52 5.64
CA GLY A 501 -14.30 -36.88 5.01
C GLY A 501 -14.45 -38.20 4.25
N SER A 502 -13.75 -38.34 3.13
CA SER A 502 -13.72 -39.57 2.35
C SER A 502 -12.38 -39.73 1.65
N THR A 503 -11.90 -40.96 1.57
CA THR A 503 -10.74 -41.30 0.74
C THR A 503 -11.21 -41.54 -0.68
N ILE A 504 -10.71 -40.78 -1.64
CA ILE A 504 -11.02 -40.99 -3.06
C ILE A 504 -9.83 -41.67 -3.69
N GLU A 505 -10.09 -42.79 -4.36
CA GLU A 505 -9.12 -43.39 -5.27
C GLU A 505 -9.28 -42.71 -6.63
N SER A 506 -8.36 -41.81 -6.96
CA SER A 506 -8.30 -41.21 -8.29
C SER A 506 -7.25 -41.96 -9.12
N PRO A 507 -7.60 -42.45 -10.32
CA PRO A 507 -6.62 -43.03 -11.22
C PRO A 507 -5.69 -41.92 -11.71
N ASP A 508 -4.39 -42.04 -11.42
CA ASP A 508 -3.38 -41.12 -11.93
C ASP A 508 -3.28 -41.29 -13.45
N LEU A 509 -3.76 -40.28 -14.20
CA LEU A 509 -3.78 -40.29 -15.66
C LEU A 509 -2.39 -40.38 -16.30
N MET A 510 -1.32 -40.09 -15.54
CA MET A 510 0.06 -40.14 -16.03
C MET A 510 0.75 -41.48 -15.71
N THR A 511 0.42 -42.14 -14.59
CA THR A 511 1.10 -43.38 -14.16
C THR A 511 0.22 -44.64 -14.18
N GLY A 512 -1.09 -44.50 -14.40
CA GLY A 512 -2.05 -45.60 -14.41
C GLY A 512 -2.23 -46.31 -13.06
N LYS A 513 -1.68 -45.75 -11.97
CA LYS A 513 -1.81 -46.28 -10.61
C LYS A 513 -2.89 -45.49 -9.86
N ASN A 514 -3.71 -46.18 -9.06
CA ASN A 514 -4.67 -45.53 -8.18
C ASN A 514 -3.92 -44.82 -7.05
N GLN A 515 -4.06 -43.49 -6.96
CA GLN A 515 -3.61 -42.74 -5.80
C GLN A 515 -4.82 -42.51 -4.89
N SER A 516 -4.71 -42.91 -3.62
CA SER A 516 -5.72 -42.62 -2.61
C SER A 516 -5.42 -41.27 -1.98
N GLU A 517 -6.18 -40.24 -2.34
CA GLU A 517 -6.11 -38.94 -1.68
C GLU A 517 -7.21 -38.89 -0.61
N LYS A 518 -6.78 -38.65 0.64
CA LYS A 518 -7.72 -38.49 1.76
C LYS A 518 -8.21 -37.05 1.77
N ILE A 519 -9.51 -36.86 1.56
CA ILE A 519 -10.16 -35.56 1.75
C ILE A 519 -10.55 -35.45 3.22
N ASP A 520 -9.97 -34.47 3.92
CA ASP A 520 -10.33 -34.18 5.29
C ASP A 520 -11.74 -33.58 5.38
N ALA A 521 -12.43 -33.87 6.49
CA ALA A 521 -13.78 -33.38 6.72
C ALA A 521 -13.82 -31.85 6.73
N ASN A 522 -14.71 -31.26 5.92
CA ASN A 522 -14.88 -29.81 5.86
C ASN A 522 -15.82 -29.35 6.99
N PRO A 523 -15.37 -28.48 7.91
CA PRO A 523 -16.16 -28.09 9.08
C PRO A 523 -17.45 -27.35 8.71
N PHE A 524 -17.52 -26.66 7.57
CA PHE A 524 -18.73 -25.98 7.12
C PHE A 524 -19.78 -26.97 6.66
N ALA A 525 -19.39 -28.01 5.91
CA ALA A 525 -20.27 -29.09 5.48
C ALA A 525 -20.79 -29.89 6.70
N THR A 526 -19.90 -30.24 7.64
CA THR A 526 -20.29 -30.90 8.90
C THR A 526 -21.27 -30.02 9.71
N GLY A 527 -20.99 -28.72 9.82
CA GLY A 527 -21.84 -27.77 10.50
C GLY A 527 -23.23 -27.64 9.85
N ALA A 528 -23.28 -27.51 8.52
CA ALA A 528 -24.53 -27.45 7.77
C ALA A 528 -25.36 -28.71 7.97
N LEU A 529 -24.74 -29.90 7.96
CA LEU A 529 -25.40 -31.18 8.22
C LEU A 529 -26.00 -31.23 9.63
N VAL A 530 -25.21 -30.88 10.66
CA VAL A 530 -25.67 -30.87 12.05
C VAL A 530 -26.83 -29.90 12.24
N VAL A 531 -26.75 -28.71 11.66
CA VAL A 531 -27.82 -27.70 11.72
C VAL A 531 -29.09 -28.17 11.01
N THR A 532 -28.96 -28.88 9.89
CA THR A 532 -30.10 -29.48 9.17
C THR A 532 -30.79 -30.54 10.02
N VAL A 533 -30.02 -31.44 10.63
CA VAL A 533 -30.54 -32.51 11.50
C VAL A 533 -31.21 -31.92 12.75
N ALA A 534 -30.61 -30.88 13.35
CA ALA A 534 -31.22 -30.15 14.45
C ALA A 534 -32.53 -29.46 14.03
N GLY A 535 -32.57 -28.83 12.86
CA GLY A 535 -33.76 -28.22 12.30
C GLY A 535 -34.90 -29.22 12.10
N LEU A 536 -34.55 -30.41 11.59
CA LEU A 536 -35.49 -31.51 11.47
C LEU A 536 -36.00 -32.00 12.83
N ALA A 537 -35.11 -32.21 13.81
CA ALA A 537 -35.49 -32.65 15.15
C ALA A 537 -36.43 -31.65 15.84
N VAL A 538 -36.14 -30.35 15.74
CA VAL A 538 -36.98 -29.27 16.30
C VAL A 538 -38.39 -29.29 15.72
N CYS A 539 -38.55 -29.66 14.46
CA CYS A 539 -39.88 -29.77 13.83
C CYS A 539 -40.79 -30.79 14.55
N PHE A 540 -40.23 -31.82 15.19
CA PHE A 540 -40.96 -32.85 15.92
C PHE A 540 -41.24 -32.48 17.39
N VAL A 541 -40.51 -31.51 17.96
CA VAL A 541 -40.72 -31.11 19.37
C VAL A 541 -41.95 -30.18 19.47
N ARG A 542 -42.79 -30.42 20.50
CA ARG A 542 -43.94 -29.56 20.83
C ARG A 542 -43.50 -28.28 21.56
N LEU A 543 -42.74 -27.41 20.86
CA LEU A 543 -42.40 -26.08 21.37
C LEU A 543 -43.32 -25.01 20.77
N ARG A 544 -43.75 -24.07 21.62
CA ARG A 544 -44.60 -22.94 21.21
C ARG A 544 -43.88 -21.96 20.26
N SER A 545 -42.54 -22.00 20.24
CA SER A 545 -41.69 -21.13 19.41
C SER A 545 -40.98 -21.87 18.28
N LYS A 546 -41.40 -23.09 17.93
CA LYS A 546 -40.69 -23.93 16.96
C LYS A 546 -40.51 -23.27 15.59
N HIS A 547 -41.49 -22.51 15.11
CA HIS A 547 -41.45 -21.85 13.80
C HIS A 547 -40.33 -20.81 13.67
N MET A 548 -40.05 -20.08 14.77
CA MET A 548 -38.95 -19.11 14.80
C MET A 548 -37.60 -19.81 14.85
N LEU A 549 -37.51 -20.90 15.61
CA LEU A 549 -36.27 -21.66 15.77
C LEU A 549 -35.92 -22.42 14.47
N THR A 550 -36.91 -23.00 13.78
CA THR A 550 -36.71 -23.64 12.47
C THR A 550 -36.29 -22.63 11.40
N ALA A 551 -36.87 -21.44 11.38
CA ALA A 551 -36.46 -20.38 10.45
C ALA A 551 -35.01 -19.93 10.74
N GLY A 552 -34.65 -19.76 12.02
CA GLY A 552 -33.28 -19.43 12.42
C GLY A 552 -32.26 -20.48 12.02
N LEU A 553 -32.55 -21.77 12.25
CA LEU A 553 -31.69 -22.87 11.83
C LEU A 553 -31.55 -22.94 10.30
N ALA A 554 -32.62 -22.66 9.55
CA ALA A 554 -32.54 -22.60 8.08
C ALA A 554 -31.63 -21.46 7.58
N VAL A 555 -31.64 -20.28 8.23
CA VAL A 555 -30.72 -19.17 7.91
C VAL A 555 -29.26 -19.57 8.19
N VAL A 556 -29.00 -20.19 9.34
CA VAL A 556 -27.64 -20.64 9.69
C VAL A 556 -27.16 -21.72 8.71
N GLY A 557 -28.01 -22.69 8.37
CA GLY A 557 -27.69 -23.73 7.40
C GLY A 557 -27.39 -23.17 6.01
N LEU A 558 -28.20 -22.20 5.54
CA LEU A 558 -27.96 -21.49 4.28
C LEU A 558 -26.61 -20.76 4.28
N ALA A 559 -26.29 -20.05 5.36
CA ALA A 559 -25.03 -19.32 5.49
C ALA A 559 -23.82 -20.27 5.46
N LEU A 560 -23.87 -21.37 6.22
CA LEU A 560 -22.80 -22.38 6.23
C LEU A 560 -22.59 -23.01 4.85
N ASN A 561 -23.67 -23.27 4.10
CA ASN A 561 -23.60 -23.80 2.75
C ASN A 561 -22.95 -22.81 1.76
N LEU A 562 -23.24 -21.51 1.88
CA LEU A 562 -22.56 -20.47 1.10
C LEU A 562 -21.07 -20.31 1.48
N PHE A 563 -20.72 -20.46 2.76
CA PHE A 563 -19.32 -20.46 3.19
C PHE A 563 -18.57 -21.69 2.67
N LEU A 564 -19.21 -22.86 2.66
CA LEU A 564 -18.66 -24.07 2.06
C LEU A 564 -18.33 -23.83 0.58
N LYS A 565 -19.27 -23.24 -0.19
CA LYS A 565 -19.03 -22.85 -1.60
C LYS A 565 -17.78 -21.98 -1.74
N ASN A 566 -17.69 -20.91 -0.95
CA ASN A 566 -16.55 -20.00 -1.00
C ASN A 566 -15.23 -20.69 -0.61
N SER A 567 -15.25 -21.61 0.36
CA SER A 567 -14.06 -22.39 0.74
C SER A 567 -13.56 -23.26 -0.42
N ILE A 568 -14.47 -23.99 -1.07
CA ILE A 568 -14.16 -24.89 -2.20
C ILE A 568 -13.61 -24.08 -3.38
N ASP A 569 -14.26 -22.97 -3.73
CA ASP A 569 -13.80 -22.09 -4.82
C ASP A 569 -12.36 -21.58 -4.56
N ASN A 570 -12.06 -21.16 -3.32
CA ASN A 570 -10.74 -20.63 -2.97
C ASN A 570 -9.64 -21.71 -2.94
N GLU A 571 -9.93 -22.91 -2.45
CA GLU A 571 -8.95 -24.01 -2.44
C GLU A 571 -8.62 -24.48 -3.86
N ILE A 572 -9.61 -24.53 -4.74
CA ILE A 572 -9.43 -25.04 -6.10
C ILE A 572 -8.79 -23.98 -7.00
N LEU A 573 -9.06 -22.69 -6.78
CA LEU A 573 -8.29 -21.62 -7.44
C LEU A 573 -6.80 -21.65 -7.06
N LYS A 574 -6.48 -22.03 -5.81
CA LYS A 574 -5.08 -22.15 -5.35
C LYS A 574 -4.38 -23.39 -5.91
N LYS A 575 -5.05 -24.54 -5.95
CA LYS A 575 -4.46 -25.82 -6.38
C LYS A 575 -4.53 -26.05 -7.90
N GLY A 576 -5.53 -25.49 -8.58
CA GLY A 576 -5.90 -25.85 -9.94
C GLY A 576 -5.24 -25.04 -11.07
N SER A 577 -4.43 -24.01 -10.78
CA SER A 577 -3.78 -23.13 -11.78
C SER A 577 -4.68 -22.65 -12.94
N GLY A 578 -6.00 -22.58 -12.71
CA GLY A 578 -7.00 -22.23 -13.72
C GLY A 578 -7.41 -23.33 -14.71
N MET A 579 -6.90 -24.57 -14.59
CA MET A 579 -7.22 -25.68 -15.52
C MET A 579 -8.40 -26.54 -15.06
N LEU A 580 -8.74 -26.53 -13.76
CA LEU A 580 -9.90 -27.25 -13.22
C LEU A 580 -11.17 -26.41 -13.36
N GLN A 581 -12.19 -26.98 -13.98
CA GLN A 581 -13.53 -26.38 -14.03
C GLN A 581 -14.38 -26.99 -12.91
N LEU A 582 -14.95 -26.11 -12.08
CA LEU A 582 -15.87 -26.52 -11.04
C LEU A 582 -17.31 -26.37 -11.52
N SER A 583 -18.07 -27.47 -11.46
CA SER A 583 -19.51 -27.43 -11.70
C SER A 583 -20.25 -27.82 -10.43
N TYR A 584 -21.09 -26.91 -9.95
CA TYR A 584 -21.97 -27.20 -8.80
C TYR A 584 -23.17 -28.02 -9.28
N GLY A 585 -23.38 -29.17 -8.64
CA GLY A 585 -24.44 -30.10 -8.98
C GLY A 585 -25.80 -29.70 -8.40
N PHE A 586 -26.79 -30.53 -8.68
CA PHE A 586 -28.17 -30.33 -8.21
C PHE A 586 -28.28 -30.35 -6.68
N GLY A 587 -27.41 -31.10 -5.97
CA GLY A 587 -27.40 -31.14 -4.51
C GLY A 587 -27.17 -29.77 -3.86
N PHE A 588 -26.26 -28.97 -4.43
CA PHE A 588 -25.96 -27.62 -3.94
C PHE A 588 -27.13 -26.65 -4.19
N TYR A 589 -27.60 -26.54 -5.43
CA TYR A 589 -28.68 -25.60 -5.75
C TYR A 589 -30.01 -26.01 -5.13
N GLY A 590 -30.28 -27.32 -5.06
CA GLY A 590 -31.47 -27.88 -4.43
C GLY A 590 -31.52 -27.57 -2.94
N SER A 591 -30.41 -27.80 -2.20
CA SER A 591 -30.34 -27.47 -0.79
C SER A 591 -30.49 -25.96 -0.55
N LEU A 592 -29.84 -25.12 -1.35
CA LEU A 592 -29.95 -23.65 -1.27
C LEU A 592 -31.41 -23.17 -1.43
N LEU A 593 -32.10 -23.66 -2.46
CA LEU A 593 -33.50 -23.30 -2.74
C LEU A 593 -34.42 -23.79 -1.61
N LEU A 594 -34.21 -25.01 -1.11
CA LEU A 594 -35.01 -25.57 -0.03
C LEU A 594 -34.79 -24.86 1.31
N TYR A 595 -33.57 -24.38 1.60
CA TYR A 595 -33.32 -23.52 2.75
C TYR A 595 -34.09 -22.20 2.66
N LEU A 596 -34.08 -21.56 1.49
CA LEU A 596 -34.88 -20.34 1.27
C LEU A 596 -36.39 -20.62 1.42
N ALA A 597 -36.87 -21.76 0.92
CA ALA A 597 -38.25 -22.19 1.11
C ALA A 597 -38.58 -22.44 2.59
N ALA A 598 -37.67 -23.04 3.36
CA ALA A 598 -37.83 -23.27 4.80
C ALA A 598 -37.88 -21.95 5.59
N ILE A 599 -37.05 -20.97 5.23
CA ILE A 599 -37.10 -19.62 5.80
C ILE A 599 -38.45 -18.97 5.47
N GLY A 600 -38.87 -18.98 4.21
CA GLY A 600 -40.14 -18.41 3.76
C GLY A 600 -41.36 -19.05 4.45
N ALA A 601 -41.38 -20.38 4.55
CA ALA A 601 -42.43 -21.12 5.25
C ALA A 601 -42.45 -20.80 6.75
N GLY A 602 -41.28 -20.72 7.40
CA GLY A 602 -41.18 -20.33 8.81
C GLY A 602 -41.72 -18.93 9.07
N VAL A 603 -41.35 -17.95 8.24
CA VAL A 603 -41.84 -16.57 8.34
C VAL A 603 -43.34 -16.47 8.05
N PHE A 604 -43.84 -17.20 7.05
CA PHE A 604 -45.26 -17.24 6.72
C PHE A 604 -46.09 -17.78 7.90
N LEU A 605 -45.65 -18.90 8.50
CA LEU A 605 -46.32 -19.50 9.66
C LEU A 605 -46.31 -18.57 10.88
N LEU A 606 -45.21 -17.84 11.11
CA LEU A 606 -45.13 -16.82 12.16
C LEU A 606 -46.12 -15.67 11.95
N ARG A 607 -46.43 -15.31 10.70
CA ARG A 607 -47.43 -14.29 10.38
C ARG A 607 -48.85 -14.82 10.53
N SER A 608 -49.12 -16.07 10.17
CA SER A 608 -50.46 -16.68 10.28
C SER A 608 -50.87 -17.01 11.71
N ASP A 609 -49.92 -17.22 12.62
CA ASP A 609 -50.18 -17.49 14.05
C ASP A 609 -50.54 -16.21 14.87
N ARG A 610 -50.75 -15.06 14.21
CA ARG A 610 -51.29 -13.88 14.90
C ARG A 610 -52.72 -14.19 15.34
N PRO A 611 -53.05 -14.13 16.64
CA PRO A 611 -54.43 -14.29 17.09
C PRO A 611 -55.28 -13.25 16.35
N GLY A 612 -56.29 -13.71 15.61
CA GLY A 612 -57.24 -12.81 14.97
C GLY A 612 -57.86 -11.88 16.01
N PRO A 613 -58.32 -10.68 15.60
CA PRO A 613 -59.04 -9.79 16.50
C PRO A 613 -60.16 -10.58 17.17
N TYR A 614 -60.20 -10.54 18.52
CA TYR A 614 -61.23 -11.21 19.28
C TYR A 614 -62.61 -10.81 18.72
N PRO A 615 -63.53 -11.76 18.47
CA PRO A 615 -64.85 -11.41 17.99
C PRO A 615 -65.48 -10.38 18.94
N PRO A 616 -66.20 -9.37 18.43
CA PRO A 616 -66.88 -8.41 19.28
C PRO A 616 -67.77 -9.18 20.25
N MET A 617 -67.63 -8.92 21.55
CA MET A 617 -68.48 -9.55 22.55
C MET A 617 -69.95 -9.25 22.21
N PRO A 618 -70.86 -10.24 22.25
CA PRO A 618 -72.27 -10.01 22.00
C PRO A 618 -72.84 -9.05 23.05
N GLY A 619 -73.00 -7.78 22.67
CA GLY A 619 -73.66 -6.77 23.47
C GLY A 619 -75.17 -6.95 23.41
N ASN A 620 -75.71 -7.78 24.31
CA ASN A 620 -77.13 -7.76 24.66
C ASN A 620 -77.27 -7.15 26.07
N PHE A 621 -77.29 -5.83 26.15
CA PHE A 621 -77.92 -5.13 27.26
C PHE A 621 -79.33 -4.72 26.82
N PRO A 622 -80.41 -5.19 27.46
CA PRO A 622 -81.76 -4.79 27.13
C PRO A 622 -81.99 -3.34 27.58
N SER A 623 -82.17 -2.43 26.62
CA SER A 623 -82.78 -1.14 26.84
C SER A 623 -84.30 -1.29 26.78
N GLY A 624 -84.95 -1.36 27.95
CA GLY A 624 -86.40 -1.33 28.08
C GLY A 624 -86.81 -0.33 29.15
N GLY A 625 -87.30 0.84 28.72
CA GLY A 625 -87.93 1.81 29.61
C GLY A 625 -89.42 1.53 29.79
N SER A 626 -89.98 1.91 30.95
CA SER A 626 -91.27 2.63 31.05
C SER A 626 -91.59 3.01 32.50
N ASN A 627 -91.86 4.30 32.69
CA ASN A 627 -92.88 4.96 33.52
C ASN A 627 -93.35 4.34 34.86
N GLY A 628 -93.23 5.11 35.94
CA GLY A 628 -94.16 5.05 37.08
C GLY A 628 -93.64 5.71 38.37
N PRO A 629 -94.42 6.55 39.08
CA PRO A 629 -93.92 7.49 40.11
C PRO A 629 -94.10 6.98 41.55
N TRP A 630 -93.64 7.80 42.51
CA TRP A 630 -93.94 7.88 43.95
C TRP A 630 -92.75 7.71 44.91
N ASN A 631 -92.53 8.79 45.67
CA ASN A 631 -92.11 8.90 47.07
C ASN A 631 -90.66 8.64 47.52
N SER A 632 -90.00 9.77 47.82
CA SER A 632 -89.19 10.01 49.04
C SER A 632 -89.94 9.55 50.31
N PRO A 633 -89.28 9.27 51.47
CA PRO A 633 -88.36 10.22 52.12
C PRO A 633 -87.18 9.61 52.91
N GLU A 634 -86.30 10.53 53.36
CA GLU A 634 -85.43 10.43 54.55
C GLU A 634 -84.34 9.34 54.54
N GLY A 635 -83.05 9.61 54.70
CA GLY A 635 -82.31 10.46 55.63
C GLY A 635 -80.94 9.77 55.72
N GLY A 636 -79.81 10.45 55.54
CA GLY A 636 -79.11 11.16 56.61
C GLY A 636 -77.83 10.40 56.98
N GLY A 637 -76.70 11.11 57.11
CA GLY A 637 -75.52 10.62 57.84
C GLY A 637 -74.23 10.45 57.04
N ASP A 638 -73.54 11.56 56.81
CA ASP A 638 -72.12 11.81 57.07
C ASP A 638 -71.17 10.61 57.30
N HIS A 639 -70.03 10.59 56.59
CA HIS A 639 -68.70 10.84 57.18
C HIS A 639 -67.58 10.73 56.12
N LEU A 640 -66.86 11.84 55.96
CA LEU A 640 -65.46 11.96 55.50
C LEU A 640 -64.50 11.21 56.45
N PRO A 641 -63.17 11.36 56.33
CA PRO A 641 -62.23 11.15 55.21
C PRO A 641 -61.06 10.24 55.68
N ASN A 642 -60.07 9.95 54.82
CA ASN A 642 -58.66 10.30 55.09
C ASN A 642 -57.60 9.52 54.28
N ARG A 643 -56.68 10.33 53.76
CA ARG A 643 -55.25 10.09 53.46
C ARG A 643 -54.53 9.50 54.69
N PRO A 644 -53.29 8.98 54.61
CA PRO A 644 -52.13 9.88 54.73
C PRO A 644 -50.89 9.32 53.94
N PRO A 645 -49.64 9.77 54.15
CA PRO A 645 -48.81 10.32 53.08
C PRO A 645 -47.41 9.66 52.97
N ASP A 646 -46.55 10.29 52.17
CA ASP A 646 -45.13 10.04 51.96
C ASP A 646 -44.28 9.83 53.22
N THR A 647 -43.19 9.05 53.10
CA THR A 647 -41.95 9.26 53.86
C THR A 647 -40.71 8.94 53.02
N LEU A 648 -39.85 9.97 52.94
CA LEU A 648 -38.44 10.00 52.57
C LEU A 648 -37.54 9.39 53.67
N ALA A 649 -36.24 9.27 53.33
CA ALA A 649 -35.06 9.10 54.20
C ALA A 649 -34.77 7.65 54.63
N ASP A 650 -33.55 7.15 54.78
CA ASP A 650 -32.15 7.58 54.55
C ASP A 650 -31.28 6.36 54.96
N GLY A 651 -30.01 6.33 54.56
CA GLY A 651 -28.97 5.68 55.36
C GLY A 651 -28.43 4.31 54.92
N GLY A 652 -27.10 4.27 54.74
CA GLY A 652 -26.30 3.31 55.53
C GLY A 652 -25.66 2.13 54.81
N ASN A 653 -24.59 2.41 54.08
CA ASN A 653 -23.26 1.81 54.23
C ASN A 653 -23.11 0.60 55.20
N THR A 654 -22.65 -0.56 54.67
CA THR A 654 -21.72 -1.46 55.40
C THR A 654 -20.86 -2.27 54.42
N LYS A 655 -19.56 -2.25 54.68
CA LYS A 655 -18.51 -3.13 54.13
C LYS A 655 -18.68 -4.58 54.60
N MET A 656 -18.37 -5.53 53.72
CA MET A 656 -17.28 -6.50 53.86
C MET A 656 -16.78 -6.88 52.47
#